data_AF-A0A1Q7WLU2-F1
#
_entry.id   AF-A0A1Q7WLU2-F1
#
_cell.length_a   1.000
_cell.length_b   1.000
_cell.length_c   1.000
_cell.angle_alpha   90.00
_cell.angle_beta   90.00
_cell.angle_gamma   90.00
#
_symmetry.space_group_name_H-M   'P 1'
#
loop_
_entity.id
_entity.type
_entity.pdbx_description
1 polymer ?
#
loop_
_entity_poly.entity_id
_entity_poly.type
_entity_poly.pdbx_seq_one_letter_code
_entity_poly.pdbx_strand_id
1 'polypeptide(L)'
;MQIQPEKLVVGIQHREDIVPLTEDEVRFEIDMCIGCDRCMRACPVPLSSMVNIADLNLATISDVVAPHVARFTDECVMCGSCVPVCPVNNHRDLLMLSLKQRLGIPWDGKVDMSRVLDHLPPGWDIQLLLSRLREQPMFSDPQVVPDNYLLHFIASSKVLTFLPGAVALHESEYGREIIFILEGRFTISSAGANGQDLPIAVLRRGEFIGERGMLSGQQRNATARAQTAAVVLEVPEQVMQRLIEIVPPVRTFFERLNNARSIESVMKRMAIFQGIADPDIRWIANKIQFKNFDRDEQLFTESDKGQPARESLHIIMEGFVKVARRTTAGTGHHKTGERIIAYRQGGDYFAGGLDMLGDGRAVTVTAINRVHVAEVPRQEMLTILARYPEVNQRFMTRLQEYRVAAVAAESFIGSMEFLRAAPAQSYADAEARAGLRALVGGGVVEGTEVLVIDLDKCVHCDKCEDACARRHGHSRMNRKGMVVGNISIATACRQCQDPVCMLCSRAGIARMPSGEVYITESCIGCGICAERCPYDNISIVSLEQEVEERTTWQRFAQFFSKGAGKELGKRMLPMASMKAAPGPLNIQQPLDAFGEIRKKVAIKCDLCAGYNNQACVQACPTGAAFRAQPAQFFGSTEEILQRRAQ
;
A
#
# COMPACT_ATOMS: atom_id res chain seq x y z
N MET A 1 15.96 -41.89 7.70
CA MET A 1 15.85 -41.03 6.51
C MET A 1 14.48 -40.38 6.54
N GLN A 2 14.39 -39.13 7.00
CA GLN A 2 13.17 -38.34 6.83
C GLN A 2 13.17 -37.88 5.37
N ILE A 3 12.24 -38.41 4.58
CA ILE A 3 11.96 -37.88 3.25
C ILE A 3 11.39 -36.49 3.49
N GLN A 4 12.18 -35.45 3.23
CA GLN A 4 11.63 -34.10 3.11
C GLN A 4 10.61 -34.17 1.95
N PRO A 5 9.36 -33.74 2.14
CA PRO A 5 8.45 -33.62 1.01
C PRO A 5 9.13 -32.69 0.00
N GLU A 6 9.30 -33.17 -1.24
CA GLU A 6 9.81 -32.37 -2.33
C GLU A 6 9.00 -31.07 -2.37
N LYS A 7 9.72 -29.95 -2.35
CA LYS A 7 9.12 -28.63 -2.37
C LYS A 7 8.44 -28.49 -3.72
N LEU A 8 7.11 -28.56 -3.76
CA LEU A 8 6.33 -28.44 -4.98
C LEU A 8 6.73 -27.14 -5.70
N VAL A 9 7.43 -27.27 -6.82
CA VAL A 9 7.88 -26.15 -7.64
C VAL A 9 6.69 -25.71 -8.48
N VAL A 10 6.31 -24.43 -8.43
CA VAL A 10 5.13 -23.89 -9.12
C VAL A 10 5.49 -22.69 -9.99
N GLY A 11 4.72 -22.46 -11.05
CA GLY A 11 5.01 -21.45 -12.07
C GLY A 11 5.79 -22.02 -13.26
N ILE A 12 6.70 -21.23 -13.86
CA ILE A 12 7.41 -21.60 -15.10
C ILE A 12 8.38 -22.78 -14.90
N GLN A 13 8.92 -22.94 -13.69
CA GLN A 13 9.89 -24.00 -13.36
C GLN A 13 9.22 -25.39 -13.29
N HIS A 14 7.91 -25.47 -13.07
CA HIS A 14 7.15 -26.71 -13.25
C HIS A 14 6.85 -27.02 -14.73
N ARG A 15 7.07 -26.06 -15.63
CA ARG A 15 6.78 -26.20 -17.08
C ARG A 15 7.97 -26.71 -17.88
N GLU A 16 9.19 -26.58 -17.33
CA GLU A 16 10.40 -27.09 -17.97
C GLU A 16 10.46 -28.62 -17.89
N ASP A 17 9.91 -29.20 -16.82
CA ASP A 17 9.76 -30.65 -16.64
C ASP A 17 8.28 -31.04 -16.78
N ILE A 18 7.81 -31.31 -18.00
CA ILE A 18 6.42 -31.72 -18.29
C ILE A 18 6.18 -33.10 -17.66
N VAL A 19 5.81 -33.12 -16.38
CA VAL A 19 5.31 -34.31 -15.69
C VAL A 19 3.79 -34.23 -15.71
N PRO A 20 3.08 -35.18 -16.36
CA PRO A 20 1.63 -35.26 -16.26
C PRO A 20 1.24 -35.50 -14.81
N LEU A 21 0.30 -34.69 -14.30
CA LEU A 21 -0.30 -34.95 -12.99
C LEU A 21 -1.05 -36.27 -13.03
N THR A 22 -0.85 -37.08 -11.99
CA THR A 22 -1.62 -38.30 -11.79
C THR A 22 -3.08 -37.97 -11.47
N GLU A 23 -3.98 -38.91 -11.73
CA GLU A 23 -5.41 -38.73 -11.42
C GLU A 23 -5.62 -38.48 -9.90
N ASP A 24 -4.80 -39.11 -9.05
CA ASP A 24 -4.86 -38.96 -7.61
C ASP A 24 -4.42 -37.56 -7.15
N GLU A 25 -3.39 -36.96 -7.77
CA GLU A 25 -2.96 -35.58 -7.48
C GLU A 25 -4.03 -34.57 -7.90
N VAL A 26 -4.66 -34.77 -9.06
CA VAL A 26 -5.77 -33.93 -9.54
C VAL A 26 -6.96 -34.01 -8.59
N ARG A 27 -7.34 -35.22 -8.16
CA ARG A 27 -8.43 -35.43 -7.20
C ARG A 27 -8.12 -34.80 -5.84
N PHE A 28 -6.90 -34.96 -5.33
CA PHE A 28 -6.45 -34.35 -4.08
C PHE A 28 -6.63 -32.83 -4.08
N GLU A 29 -6.16 -32.15 -5.14
CA GLU A 29 -6.33 -30.70 -5.26
C GLU A 29 -7.82 -30.32 -5.37
N ILE A 30 -8.66 -31.11 -6.06
CA ILE A 30 -10.11 -30.85 -6.11
C ILE A 30 -10.76 -31.01 -4.73
N ASP A 31 -10.40 -32.04 -3.97
CA ASP A 31 -10.95 -32.34 -2.64
C ASP A 31 -10.59 -31.27 -1.61
N MET A 32 -9.41 -30.66 -1.75
CA MET A 32 -9.01 -29.50 -0.94
C MET A 32 -9.87 -28.25 -1.21
N CYS A 33 -10.52 -28.18 -2.39
CA CYS A 33 -11.28 -27.00 -2.79
C CYS A 33 -12.57 -26.81 -1.99
N ILE A 34 -12.64 -25.74 -1.20
CA ILE A 34 -13.86 -25.38 -0.44
C ILE A 34 -14.93 -24.64 -1.26
N GLY A 35 -14.83 -24.62 -2.59
CA GLY A 35 -15.86 -24.04 -3.46
C GLY A 35 -16.05 -22.51 -3.37
N CYS A 36 -15.06 -21.77 -2.87
CA CYS A 36 -15.23 -20.34 -2.56
C CYS A 36 -15.07 -19.37 -3.76
N ASP A 37 -14.81 -19.86 -4.97
CA ASP A 37 -14.63 -19.07 -6.21
C ASP A 37 -13.52 -17.99 -6.18
N ARG A 38 -12.64 -17.94 -5.17
CA ARG A 38 -11.62 -16.87 -5.11
C ARG A 38 -10.68 -16.87 -6.32
N CYS A 39 -10.31 -18.06 -6.78
CA CYS A 39 -9.46 -18.27 -7.95
C CYS A 39 -10.13 -17.85 -9.27
N MET A 40 -11.43 -18.15 -9.46
CA MET A 40 -12.16 -17.66 -10.64
C MET A 40 -12.22 -16.14 -10.65
N ARG A 41 -12.44 -15.54 -9.48
CA ARG A 41 -12.58 -14.08 -9.34
C ARG A 41 -11.25 -13.33 -9.45
N ALA A 42 -10.14 -14.00 -9.13
CA ALA A 42 -8.79 -13.47 -9.33
C ALA A 42 -8.24 -13.71 -10.74
N CYS A 43 -8.94 -14.51 -11.56
CA CYS A 43 -8.50 -14.81 -12.90
C CYS A 43 -8.65 -13.55 -13.78
N PRO A 44 -7.58 -13.11 -14.47
CA PRO A 44 -7.61 -11.90 -15.30
C PRO A 44 -8.35 -12.11 -16.64
N VAL A 45 -8.67 -13.36 -16.99
CA VAL A 45 -9.38 -13.70 -18.22
C VAL A 45 -10.84 -13.25 -18.10
N PRO A 46 -11.38 -12.42 -19.02
CA PRO A 46 -12.76 -11.92 -18.92
C PRO A 46 -13.82 -13.03 -18.83
N LEU A 47 -13.62 -14.15 -19.54
CA LEU A 47 -14.51 -15.32 -19.48
C LEU A 47 -14.59 -15.96 -18.08
N SER A 48 -13.65 -15.67 -17.17
CA SER A 48 -13.68 -16.18 -15.79
C SER A 48 -14.95 -15.78 -15.04
N SER A 49 -15.58 -14.66 -15.41
CA SER A 49 -16.86 -14.21 -14.84
C SER A 49 -18.05 -15.11 -15.20
N MET A 50 -17.90 -15.95 -16.23
CA MET A 50 -18.92 -16.88 -16.73
C MET A 50 -18.63 -18.35 -16.38
N VAL A 51 -17.59 -18.61 -15.59
CA VAL A 51 -17.20 -19.95 -15.14
C VAL A 51 -17.13 -19.91 -13.61
N ASN A 52 -17.83 -20.81 -12.93
CA ASN A 52 -17.64 -20.99 -11.50
C ASN A 52 -16.64 -22.13 -11.22
N ILE A 53 -16.15 -22.20 -9.99
CA ILE A 53 -15.12 -23.15 -9.60
C ILE A 53 -15.62 -24.60 -9.61
N ALA A 54 -16.91 -24.80 -9.38
CA ALA A 54 -17.54 -26.11 -9.45
C ALA A 54 -17.59 -26.62 -10.90
N ASP A 55 -17.95 -25.76 -11.87
CA ASP A 55 -17.92 -26.08 -13.30
C ASP A 55 -16.51 -26.48 -13.72
N LEU A 56 -15.51 -25.74 -13.24
CA LEU A 56 -14.12 -26.01 -13.56
C LEU A 56 -13.59 -27.29 -12.89
N ASN A 57 -13.97 -27.56 -11.63
CA ASN A 57 -13.67 -28.83 -10.95
C ASN A 57 -14.26 -30.01 -11.72
N LEU A 58 -15.55 -29.92 -12.05
CA LEU A 58 -16.25 -30.96 -12.80
C LEU A 58 -15.61 -31.19 -14.16
N ALA A 59 -15.32 -30.11 -14.89
CA ALA A 59 -14.64 -30.19 -16.18
C ALA A 59 -13.23 -30.75 -16.09
N THR A 60 -12.55 -30.69 -14.94
CA THR A 60 -11.19 -31.25 -14.80
C THR A 60 -11.20 -32.77 -14.76
N ILE A 61 -12.26 -33.39 -14.20
CA ILE A 61 -12.36 -34.85 -14.00
C ILE A 61 -13.42 -35.54 -14.87
N SER A 62 -14.31 -34.80 -15.52
CA SER A 62 -15.42 -35.36 -16.31
C SER A 62 -15.09 -35.39 -17.80
N ASP A 63 -15.49 -36.45 -18.51
CA ASP A 63 -15.39 -36.54 -19.98
C ASP A 63 -16.23 -35.47 -20.72
N VAL A 64 -17.18 -34.84 -20.03
CA VAL A 64 -18.02 -33.79 -20.58
C VAL A 64 -17.53 -32.42 -20.11
N VAL A 65 -17.02 -31.61 -21.04
CA VAL A 65 -16.62 -30.23 -20.77
C VAL A 65 -17.61 -29.26 -21.39
N ALA A 66 -18.19 -28.40 -20.55
CA ALA A 66 -19.15 -27.40 -21.03
C ALA A 66 -18.47 -26.40 -21.99
N PRO A 67 -19.14 -25.94 -23.07
CA PRO A 67 -18.51 -25.08 -24.09
C PRO A 67 -17.91 -23.77 -23.56
N HIS A 68 -18.51 -23.19 -22.51
CA HIS A 68 -17.98 -21.98 -21.88
C HIS A 68 -16.72 -22.26 -21.05
N VAL A 69 -16.61 -23.43 -20.41
CA VAL A 69 -15.39 -23.88 -19.70
C VAL A 69 -14.28 -24.23 -20.68
N ALA A 70 -14.59 -24.87 -21.81
CA ALA A 70 -13.62 -25.15 -22.87
C ALA A 70 -13.01 -23.85 -23.44
N ARG A 71 -13.86 -22.85 -23.75
CA ARG A 71 -13.38 -21.51 -24.20
C ARG A 71 -12.56 -20.81 -23.13
N PHE A 72 -12.99 -20.84 -21.87
CA PHE A 72 -12.21 -20.29 -20.76
C PHE A 72 -10.86 -20.99 -20.60
N THR A 73 -10.82 -22.31 -20.78
CA THR A 73 -9.59 -23.10 -20.72
C THR A 73 -8.66 -22.74 -21.86
N ASP A 74 -9.18 -22.49 -23.06
CA ASP A 74 -8.42 -22.00 -24.21
C ASP A 74 -7.78 -20.64 -23.92
N GLU A 75 -8.58 -19.66 -23.46
CA GLU A 75 -8.12 -18.32 -23.08
C GLU A 75 -7.25 -18.29 -21.82
N CYS A 76 -7.21 -19.36 -21.03
CA CYS A 76 -6.38 -19.42 -19.83
C CYS A 76 -4.90 -19.30 -20.21
N VAL A 77 -4.29 -18.19 -19.81
CA VAL A 77 -2.90 -17.86 -20.15
C VAL A 77 -1.87 -18.56 -19.25
N MET A 78 -2.34 -19.52 -18.45
CA MET A 78 -1.59 -20.13 -17.36
C MET A 78 -0.94 -19.05 -16.49
N CYS A 79 -1.66 -17.96 -16.19
CA CYS A 79 -1.07 -16.88 -15.43
C CYS A 79 -0.61 -17.44 -14.08
N GLY A 80 -1.51 -18.04 -13.30
CA GLY A 80 -1.30 -18.54 -11.93
C GLY A 80 -1.91 -17.65 -10.83
N SER A 81 -2.68 -16.61 -11.19
CA SER A 81 -3.39 -15.72 -10.24
C SER A 81 -4.35 -16.46 -9.31
N CYS A 82 -4.74 -17.68 -9.70
CA CYS A 82 -5.65 -18.53 -8.95
C CYS A 82 -5.02 -19.17 -7.69
N VAL A 83 -3.69 -19.23 -7.58
CA VAL A 83 -2.99 -19.90 -6.48
C VAL A 83 -2.94 -19.05 -5.18
N PRO A 84 -2.35 -17.84 -5.17
CA PRO A 84 -2.15 -17.09 -3.92
C PRO A 84 -3.45 -16.62 -3.26
N VAL A 85 -4.57 -16.63 -3.99
CA VAL A 85 -5.88 -16.24 -3.46
C VAL A 85 -6.61 -17.39 -2.78
N CYS A 86 -6.08 -18.60 -2.86
CA CYS A 86 -6.73 -19.80 -2.34
C CYS A 86 -6.50 -19.93 -0.82
N PRO A 87 -7.57 -19.95 0.01
CA PRO A 87 -7.45 -19.96 1.48
C PRO A 87 -6.90 -21.27 2.04
N VAL A 88 -6.95 -22.33 1.24
CA VAL A 88 -6.43 -23.67 1.55
C VAL A 88 -5.13 -23.96 0.81
N ASN A 89 -4.54 -22.94 0.17
CA ASN A 89 -3.29 -23.03 -0.58
C ASN A 89 -3.28 -24.11 -1.69
N ASN A 90 -4.41 -24.27 -2.39
CA ASN A 90 -4.56 -25.21 -3.51
C ASN A 90 -3.89 -24.66 -4.78
N HIS A 91 -3.21 -25.54 -5.50
CA HIS A 91 -2.49 -25.25 -6.74
C HIS A 91 -3.40 -25.28 -7.96
N ARG A 92 -4.26 -24.26 -8.05
CA ARG A 92 -5.28 -24.20 -9.10
C ARG A 92 -4.73 -24.07 -10.52
N ASP A 93 -3.52 -23.57 -10.68
CA ASP A 93 -2.81 -23.53 -11.96
C ASP A 93 -2.44 -24.93 -12.46
N LEU A 94 -2.13 -25.87 -11.58
CA LEU A 94 -1.89 -27.28 -11.93
C LEU A 94 -3.16 -27.96 -12.46
N LEU A 95 -4.31 -27.69 -11.85
CA LEU A 95 -5.60 -28.19 -12.36
C LEU A 95 -5.92 -27.63 -13.75
N MET A 96 -5.62 -26.35 -14.00
CA MET A 96 -5.74 -25.77 -15.35
C MET A 96 -4.79 -26.41 -16.36
N LEU A 97 -3.56 -26.75 -15.93
CA LEU A 97 -2.58 -27.43 -16.79
C LEU A 97 -3.10 -28.81 -17.20
N SER A 98 -3.59 -29.60 -16.24
CA SER A 98 -4.20 -30.92 -16.48
C SER A 98 -5.37 -30.81 -17.47
N LEU A 99 -6.28 -29.86 -17.25
CA LEU A 99 -7.43 -29.66 -18.14
C LEU A 99 -7.01 -29.26 -19.57
N LYS A 100 -6.00 -28.38 -19.72
CA LYS A 100 -5.44 -28.03 -21.04
C LYS A 100 -4.82 -29.24 -21.74
N GLN A 101 -4.00 -30.03 -21.04
CA GLN A 101 -3.39 -31.24 -21.59
C GLN A 101 -4.45 -32.24 -22.07
N ARG A 102 -5.48 -32.47 -21.24
CA ARG A 102 -6.58 -33.40 -21.55
C ARG A 102 -7.39 -32.96 -22.77
N LEU A 103 -7.58 -31.67 -22.95
CA LEU A 103 -8.30 -31.10 -24.10
C LEU A 103 -7.41 -30.90 -25.34
N GLY A 104 -6.10 -31.20 -25.26
CA GLY A 104 -5.15 -30.94 -26.34
C GLY A 104 -4.98 -29.45 -26.65
N ILE A 105 -5.28 -28.58 -25.68
CA ILE A 105 -5.18 -27.13 -25.82
C ILE A 105 -3.72 -26.73 -25.55
N PRO A 106 -3.02 -26.10 -26.52
CA PRO A 106 -1.67 -25.59 -26.31
C PRO A 106 -1.62 -24.54 -25.19
N TRP A 107 -0.54 -24.54 -24.41
CA TRP A 107 -0.27 -23.44 -23.47
C TRP A 107 0.19 -22.16 -24.18
N ASP A 108 0.55 -22.24 -25.46
CA ASP A 108 0.93 -21.17 -26.38
C ASP A 108 -0.16 -20.86 -27.43
N GLY A 109 -1.43 -21.17 -27.11
CA GLY A 109 -2.58 -20.91 -27.98
C GLY A 109 -2.71 -19.43 -28.42
N LYS A 110 -3.41 -19.21 -29.54
CA LYS A 110 -3.58 -17.87 -30.12
C LYS A 110 -4.37 -16.96 -29.18
N VAL A 111 -3.78 -15.83 -28.80
CA VAL A 111 -4.48 -14.76 -28.07
C VAL A 111 -5.52 -14.12 -28.98
N ASP A 112 -6.76 -13.99 -28.52
CA ASP A 112 -7.77 -13.20 -29.23
C ASP A 112 -7.40 -11.71 -29.15
N MET A 113 -6.95 -11.16 -30.29
CA MET A 113 -6.56 -9.77 -30.44
C MET A 113 -7.64 -8.89 -31.08
N SER A 114 -8.85 -9.42 -31.32
CA SER A 114 -9.95 -8.70 -32.01
C SER A 114 -10.23 -7.34 -31.39
N ARG A 115 -10.40 -7.29 -30.06
CA ARG A 115 -10.63 -6.05 -29.31
C ARG A 115 -9.49 -5.04 -29.43
N VAL A 116 -8.25 -5.51 -29.51
CA VAL A 116 -7.08 -4.63 -29.64
C VAL A 116 -7.05 -4.01 -31.03
N LEU A 117 -7.28 -4.84 -32.06
CA LEU A 117 -7.31 -4.43 -33.47
C LEU A 117 -8.32 -3.31 -33.72
N ASP A 118 -9.49 -3.35 -33.08
CA ASP A 118 -10.53 -2.32 -33.20
C ASP A 118 -10.09 -0.92 -32.69
N HIS A 119 -9.06 -0.86 -31.85
CA HIS A 119 -8.61 0.37 -31.20
C HIS A 119 -7.20 0.81 -31.65
N LEU A 120 -6.63 0.16 -32.67
CA LEU A 120 -5.32 0.54 -33.18
C LEU A 120 -5.36 1.81 -34.03
N PRO A 121 -4.34 2.68 -33.91
CA PRO A 121 -4.21 3.82 -34.82
C PRO A 121 -3.98 3.36 -36.26
N PRO A 122 -4.31 4.20 -37.27
CA PRO A 122 -4.06 3.88 -38.67
C PRO A 122 -2.59 3.52 -38.91
N GLY A 123 -2.35 2.42 -39.64
CA GLY A 123 -1.00 1.92 -39.93
C GLY A 123 -0.36 1.09 -38.81
N TRP A 124 -1.07 0.84 -37.72
CA TRP A 124 -0.63 -0.08 -36.66
C TRP A 124 -1.26 -1.46 -36.83
N ASP A 125 -0.44 -2.48 -36.67
CA ASP A 125 -0.85 -3.87 -36.55
C ASP A 125 -0.22 -4.52 -35.31
N ILE A 126 -0.56 -5.78 -35.05
CA ILE A 126 -0.06 -6.52 -33.88
C ILE A 126 1.46 -6.75 -33.97
N GLN A 127 2.00 -6.93 -35.17
CA GLN A 127 3.44 -7.17 -35.36
C GLN A 127 4.25 -5.92 -35.03
N LEU A 128 3.78 -4.75 -35.48
CA LEU A 128 4.36 -3.47 -35.14
C LEU A 128 4.28 -3.23 -33.64
N LEU A 129 3.12 -3.45 -32.99
CA LEU A 129 2.98 -3.34 -31.54
C LEU A 129 3.99 -4.21 -30.78
N LEU A 130 4.08 -5.49 -31.13
CA LEU A 130 5.04 -6.41 -30.53
C LEU A 130 6.47 -5.91 -30.73
N SER A 131 6.84 -5.51 -31.94
CA SER A 131 8.18 -4.97 -32.22
C SER A 131 8.52 -3.74 -31.37
N ARG A 132 7.55 -2.84 -31.11
CA ARG A 132 7.75 -1.66 -30.25
C ARG A 132 7.86 -2.03 -28.78
N LEU A 133 7.14 -3.05 -28.31
CA LEU A 133 7.33 -3.57 -26.96
C LEU A 133 8.69 -4.27 -26.79
N ARG A 134 9.19 -4.95 -27.83
CA ARG A 134 10.52 -5.59 -27.82
C ARG A 134 11.68 -4.61 -27.69
N GLU A 135 11.47 -3.33 -27.94
CA GLU A 135 12.50 -2.30 -27.69
C GLU A 135 12.66 -1.97 -26.21
N GLN A 136 11.71 -2.37 -25.37
CA GLN A 136 11.77 -2.12 -23.94
C GLN A 136 12.84 -3.04 -23.32
N PRO A 137 13.75 -2.53 -22.46
CA PRO A 137 14.89 -3.30 -21.97
C PRO A 137 14.56 -4.63 -21.27
N MET A 138 13.37 -4.74 -20.67
CA MET A 138 12.94 -5.93 -19.95
C MET A 138 12.22 -6.95 -20.83
N PHE A 139 11.86 -6.58 -22.06
CA PHE A 139 11.17 -7.44 -23.03
C PHE A 139 12.03 -7.77 -24.26
N SER A 140 13.28 -7.30 -24.32
CA SER A 140 14.10 -7.41 -25.53
C SER A 140 14.48 -8.84 -25.92
N ASP A 141 14.58 -9.73 -24.93
CA ASP A 141 14.98 -11.13 -25.17
C ASP A 141 13.74 -12.04 -25.34
N PRO A 142 13.51 -12.60 -26.55
CA PRO A 142 12.39 -13.49 -26.82
C PRO A 142 12.50 -14.86 -26.15
N GLN A 143 13.71 -15.29 -25.76
CA GLN A 143 13.89 -16.53 -25.00
C GLN A 143 13.46 -16.36 -23.55
N VAL A 144 13.65 -15.15 -23.00
CA VAL A 144 13.26 -14.81 -21.62
C VAL A 144 11.79 -14.43 -21.52
N VAL A 145 11.30 -13.63 -22.46
CA VAL A 145 9.90 -13.22 -22.54
C VAL A 145 9.33 -13.71 -23.87
N PRO A 146 8.72 -14.90 -23.96
CA PRO A 146 8.04 -15.34 -25.18
C PRO A 146 6.98 -14.35 -25.69
N ASP A 147 6.80 -14.25 -27.02
CA ASP A 147 5.83 -13.34 -27.64
C ASP A 147 4.39 -13.56 -27.15
N ASN A 148 4.02 -14.80 -26.82
CA ASN A 148 2.68 -15.10 -26.33
C ASN A 148 2.36 -14.33 -25.03
N TYR A 149 3.36 -14.13 -24.15
CA TYR A 149 3.16 -13.31 -22.95
C TYR A 149 2.95 -11.84 -23.30
N LEU A 150 3.67 -11.31 -24.29
CA LEU A 150 3.49 -9.95 -24.75
C LEU A 150 2.13 -9.75 -25.45
N LEU A 151 1.66 -10.74 -26.20
CA LEU A 151 0.32 -10.71 -26.79
C LEU A 151 -0.78 -10.64 -25.72
N HIS A 152 -0.68 -11.47 -24.68
CA HIS A 152 -1.60 -11.39 -23.54
C HIS A 152 -1.48 -10.08 -22.76
N PHE A 153 -0.25 -9.57 -22.62
CA PHE A 153 0.03 -8.29 -22.01
C PHE A 153 -0.64 -7.16 -22.78
N ILE A 154 -0.56 -7.15 -24.10
CA ILE A 154 -1.26 -6.20 -24.97
C ILE A 154 -2.77 -6.36 -24.85
N ALA A 155 -3.29 -7.59 -24.95
CA ALA A 155 -4.74 -7.87 -24.89
C ALA A 155 -5.41 -7.44 -23.58
N SER A 156 -4.63 -7.40 -22.49
CA SER A 156 -5.07 -6.97 -21.15
C SER A 156 -4.80 -5.49 -20.87
N SER A 157 -4.31 -4.75 -21.86
CA SER A 157 -3.88 -3.35 -21.75
C SER A 157 -4.63 -2.47 -22.75
N LYS A 158 -4.42 -1.16 -22.67
CA LYS A 158 -5.06 -0.18 -23.56
C LYS A 158 -4.03 0.50 -24.44
N VAL A 159 -4.29 0.55 -25.75
CA VAL A 159 -3.53 1.39 -26.67
C VAL A 159 -4.14 2.77 -26.67
N LEU A 160 -3.35 3.79 -26.34
CA LEU A 160 -3.80 5.18 -26.28
C LEU A 160 -2.99 6.05 -27.25
N THR A 161 -3.66 7.04 -27.83
CA THR A 161 -3.03 8.04 -28.70
C THR A 161 -3.11 9.42 -28.05
N PHE A 162 -1.98 10.11 -27.98
CA PHE A 162 -1.86 11.45 -27.41
C PHE A 162 -1.53 12.45 -28.50
N LEU A 163 -2.22 13.60 -28.46
CA LEU A 163 -1.86 14.77 -29.25
C LEU A 163 -0.74 15.56 -28.56
N PRO A 164 0.08 16.34 -29.30
CA PRO A 164 1.05 17.25 -28.69
C PRO A 164 0.39 18.15 -27.64
N GLY A 165 1.03 18.28 -26.47
CA GLY A 165 0.56 19.06 -25.34
C GLY A 165 -0.37 18.31 -24.37
N ALA A 166 -0.93 17.16 -24.75
CA ALA A 166 -1.76 16.35 -23.88
C ALA A 166 -0.95 15.77 -22.70
N VAL A 167 -1.56 15.71 -21.52
CA VAL A 167 -0.93 15.18 -20.31
C VAL A 167 -1.33 13.73 -20.13
N ALA A 168 -0.33 12.85 -19.98
CA ALA A 168 -0.55 11.43 -19.71
C ALA A 168 -0.63 11.14 -18.21
N LEU A 169 0.18 11.82 -17.40
CA LEU A 169 0.22 11.69 -15.94
C LEU A 169 0.38 13.08 -15.31
N HIS A 170 -0.31 13.35 -14.20
CA HIS A 170 -0.07 14.54 -13.40
C HIS A 170 0.71 14.21 -12.13
N GLU A 171 1.60 15.12 -11.74
CA GLU A 171 2.27 15.06 -10.43
C GLU A 171 1.24 15.06 -9.28
N SER A 172 1.58 14.41 -8.17
CA SER A 172 0.76 14.26 -6.97
C SER A 172 -0.51 13.41 -7.11
N GLU A 173 -0.89 12.99 -8.32
CA GLU A 173 -2.00 12.05 -8.50
C GLU A 173 -1.60 10.62 -8.08
N TYR A 174 -2.57 9.85 -7.59
CA TYR A 174 -2.43 8.41 -7.43
C TYR A 174 -2.83 7.70 -8.72
N GLY A 175 -1.86 7.04 -9.35
CA GLY A 175 -2.09 6.15 -10.49
C GLY A 175 -1.27 4.88 -10.31
N ARG A 176 -1.80 3.76 -10.78
CA ARG A 176 -1.15 2.44 -10.62
C ARG A 176 -0.84 1.76 -11.94
N GLU A 177 -1.22 2.39 -13.04
CA GLU A 177 -0.85 2.03 -14.39
C GLU A 177 0.60 2.42 -14.71
N ILE A 178 1.22 1.67 -15.60
CA ILE A 178 2.50 1.99 -16.22
C ILE A 178 2.25 2.20 -17.72
N ILE A 179 2.88 3.21 -18.31
CA ILE A 179 2.67 3.58 -19.71
C ILE A 179 3.98 3.35 -20.48
N PHE A 180 3.95 2.48 -21.48
CA PHE A 180 5.07 2.22 -22.38
C PHE A 180 4.97 3.11 -23.62
N ILE A 181 6.03 3.86 -23.92
CA ILE A 181 6.08 4.76 -25.07
C ILE A 181 6.47 3.94 -26.30
N LEU A 182 5.50 3.67 -27.17
CA LEU A 182 5.70 2.89 -28.40
C LEU A 182 6.10 3.80 -29.58
N GLU A 183 5.63 5.04 -29.55
CA GLU A 183 5.99 6.10 -30.49
C GLU A 183 5.83 7.49 -29.86
N GLY A 184 6.61 8.46 -30.32
CA GLY A 184 6.56 9.84 -29.85
C GLY A 184 7.54 10.16 -28.71
N ARG A 185 7.33 11.32 -28.08
CA ARG A 185 8.16 11.84 -26.99
C ARG A 185 7.31 12.48 -25.90
N PHE A 186 7.75 12.36 -24.65
CA PHE A 186 7.13 12.98 -23.49
C PHE A 186 8.15 13.84 -22.74
N THR A 187 7.75 15.05 -22.37
CA THR A 187 8.49 15.87 -21.41
C THR A 187 8.03 15.53 -20.00
N ILE A 188 8.99 15.27 -19.11
CA ILE A 188 8.75 15.03 -17.69
C ILE A 188 9.09 16.30 -16.93
N SER A 189 8.15 16.83 -16.16
CA SER A 189 8.33 18.04 -15.36
C SER A 189 7.87 17.84 -13.92
N SER A 190 8.44 18.59 -12.98
CA SER A 190 7.93 18.71 -11.60
C SER A 190 7.64 20.17 -11.28
N ALA A 191 6.70 20.41 -10.38
CA ALA A 191 6.32 21.72 -9.90
C ALA A 191 7.51 22.38 -9.17
N GLY A 192 8.07 23.43 -9.78
CA GLY A 192 9.08 24.27 -9.15
C GLY A 192 8.49 25.10 -8.00
N ALA A 193 9.36 25.72 -7.19
CA ALA A 193 8.99 26.51 -6.01
C ALA A 193 7.96 27.64 -6.25
N ASN A 194 7.81 28.09 -7.50
CA ASN A 194 6.89 29.16 -7.91
C ASN A 194 5.70 28.66 -8.76
N GLY A 195 5.45 27.34 -8.81
CA GLY A 195 4.41 26.74 -9.66
C GLY A 195 4.74 26.71 -11.15
N GLN A 196 5.99 26.99 -11.54
CA GLN A 196 6.46 26.77 -12.92
C GLN A 196 6.91 25.32 -13.09
N ASP A 197 6.46 24.69 -14.17
CA ASP A 197 6.90 23.34 -14.57
C ASP A 197 8.40 23.35 -14.88
N LEU A 198 9.20 22.70 -14.04
CA LEU A 198 10.64 22.53 -14.26
C LEU A 198 10.85 21.25 -15.10
N PRO A 199 11.33 21.34 -16.35
CA PRO A 199 11.58 20.17 -17.18
C PRO A 199 12.76 19.37 -16.61
N ILE A 200 12.51 18.10 -16.28
CA ILE A 200 13.49 17.17 -15.72
C ILE A 200 14.15 16.35 -16.84
N ALA A 201 13.35 15.81 -17.75
CA ALA A 201 13.82 14.91 -18.79
C ALA A 201 12.86 14.88 -19.99
N VAL A 202 13.35 14.36 -21.12
CA VAL A 202 12.53 14.00 -22.28
C VAL A 202 12.67 12.51 -22.53
N LEU A 203 11.56 11.80 -22.41
CA LEU A 203 11.46 10.37 -22.68
C LEU A 203 10.96 10.12 -24.10
N ARG A 204 11.40 9.00 -24.67
CA ARG A 204 11.23 8.64 -26.08
C ARG A 204 10.68 7.22 -26.21
N ARG A 205 10.40 6.83 -27.45
CA ARG A 205 10.14 5.43 -27.83
C ARG A 205 11.17 4.49 -27.20
N GLY A 206 10.69 3.37 -26.67
CA GLY A 206 11.53 2.40 -25.95
C GLY A 206 11.68 2.69 -24.45
N GLU A 207 11.07 3.77 -23.96
CA GLU A 207 11.03 4.11 -22.53
C GLU A 207 9.59 4.03 -21.99
N PHE A 208 9.44 4.14 -20.67
CA PHE A 208 8.17 4.02 -19.97
C PHE A 208 8.06 5.04 -18.82
N ILE A 209 6.83 5.31 -18.38
CA ILE A 209 6.49 6.23 -17.28
C ILE A 209 5.49 5.60 -16.32
N GLY A 210 5.45 6.10 -15.09
CA GLY A 210 4.47 5.68 -14.10
C GLY A 210 4.87 4.43 -13.31
N GLU A 211 6.12 3.97 -13.45
CA GLU A 211 6.64 2.82 -12.72
C GLU A 211 6.61 3.02 -11.20
N ARG A 212 6.86 4.25 -10.72
CA ARG A 212 6.90 4.54 -9.29
C ARG A 212 5.53 4.30 -8.63
N GLY A 213 4.47 4.86 -9.21
CA GLY A 213 3.10 4.69 -8.69
C GLY A 213 2.63 3.24 -8.74
N MET A 214 3.00 2.52 -9.81
CA MET A 214 2.72 1.09 -9.95
C MET A 214 3.47 0.22 -8.92
N LEU A 215 4.74 0.49 -8.67
CA LEU A 215 5.58 -0.33 -7.77
C LEU A 215 5.35 -0.01 -6.28
N SER A 216 5.19 1.26 -5.94
CA SER A 216 5.17 1.72 -4.54
C SER A 216 3.78 2.11 -4.05
N GLY A 217 2.80 2.26 -4.94
CA GLY A 217 1.47 2.80 -4.60
C GLY A 217 1.48 4.28 -4.20
N GLN A 218 2.63 4.95 -4.27
CA GLN A 218 2.78 6.37 -3.96
C GLN A 218 2.25 7.27 -5.10
N GLN A 219 2.09 8.56 -4.78
CA GLN A 219 1.73 9.57 -5.76
C GLN A 219 2.78 9.66 -6.88
N ARG A 220 2.35 10.07 -8.07
CA ARG A 220 3.24 10.45 -9.17
C ARG A 220 4.15 11.59 -8.70
N ASN A 221 5.43 11.49 -9.02
CA ASN A 221 6.46 12.46 -8.65
C ASN A 221 6.77 13.49 -9.75
N ALA A 222 6.09 13.40 -10.88
CA ALA A 222 6.27 14.28 -12.02
C ALA A 222 5.04 14.23 -12.93
N THR A 223 4.84 15.31 -13.67
CA THR A 223 3.89 15.41 -14.77
C THR A 223 4.54 14.93 -16.06
N ALA A 224 3.83 14.15 -16.87
CA ALA A 224 4.29 13.66 -18.17
C ALA A 224 3.40 14.24 -19.28
N ARG A 225 3.99 15.08 -20.14
CA ARG A 225 3.28 15.76 -21.24
C ARG A 225 3.81 15.34 -22.60
N ALA A 226 2.93 14.97 -23.52
CA ALA A 226 3.28 14.62 -24.88
C ALA A 226 3.92 15.83 -25.59
N GLN A 227 5.17 15.70 -26.05
CA GLN A 227 5.86 16.73 -26.83
C GLN A 227 5.49 16.62 -28.33
N THR A 228 5.26 15.40 -28.80
CA THR A 228 4.80 15.09 -30.16
C THR A 228 3.51 14.29 -30.09
N ALA A 229 2.88 14.01 -31.23
CA ALA A 229 1.91 12.93 -31.29
C ALA A 229 2.59 11.64 -30.80
N ALA A 230 1.89 10.86 -29.98
CA ALA A 230 2.46 9.68 -29.34
C ALA A 230 1.45 8.55 -29.29
N VAL A 231 1.95 7.32 -29.43
CA VAL A 231 1.17 6.09 -29.23
C VAL A 231 1.80 5.35 -28.08
N VAL A 232 0.99 4.96 -27.12
CA VAL A 232 1.44 4.33 -25.89
C VAL A 232 0.60 3.11 -25.54
N LEU A 233 1.18 2.18 -24.78
CA LEU A 233 0.44 1.10 -24.13
C LEU A 233 0.29 1.44 -22.65
N GLU A 234 -0.93 1.73 -22.22
CA GLU A 234 -1.30 1.87 -20.81
C GLU A 234 -1.62 0.49 -20.23
N VAL A 235 -0.81 0.06 -19.27
CA VAL A 235 -0.85 -1.27 -18.68
C VAL A 235 -1.30 -1.17 -17.22
N PRO A 236 -2.39 -1.83 -16.82
CA PRO A 236 -2.82 -1.89 -15.43
C PRO A 236 -1.79 -2.56 -14.51
N GLU A 237 -1.72 -2.12 -13.25
CA GLU A 237 -0.83 -2.67 -12.21
C GLU A 237 -0.88 -4.20 -12.15
N GLN A 238 -2.07 -4.77 -12.20
CA GLN A 238 -2.30 -6.21 -12.04
C GLN A 238 -1.68 -7.01 -13.19
N VAL A 239 -1.70 -6.45 -14.41
CA VAL A 239 -1.12 -7.08 -15.61
C VAL A 239 0.40 -7.07 -15.50
N MET A 240 0.97 -5.94 -15.08
CA MET A 240 2.43 -5.81 -14.93
C MET A 240 2.96 -6.62 -13.74
N GLN A 241 2.28 -6.59 -12.59
CA GLN A 241 2.61 -7.43 -11.43
C GLN A 241 2.59 -8.91 -11.79
N ARG A 242 1.62 -9.35 -12.61
CA ARG A 242 1.61 -10.73 -13.10
C ARG A 242 2.84 -11.05 -13.93
N LEU A 243 3.23 -10.16 -14.85
CA LEU A 243 4.41 -10.38 -15.68
C LEU A 243 5.70 -10.42 -14.83
N ILE A 244 5.80 -9.57 -13.81
CA ILE A 244 6.86 -9.60 -12.78
C ILE A 244 6.86 -10.92 -12.01
N GLU A 245 5.69 -11.45 -11.67
CA GLU A 245 5.57 -12.71 -10.94
C GLU A 245 6.05 -13.91 -11.75
N ILE A 246 5.66 -13.98 -13.04
CA ILE A 246 5.92 -15.14 -13.90
C ILE A 246 7.25 -15.07 -14.65
N VAL A 247 7.85 -13.88 -14.80
CA VAL A 247 9.12 -13.68 -15.51
C VAL A 247 10.19 -13.08 -14.57
N PRO A 248 11.06 -13.91 -13.96
CA PRO A 248 12.07 -13.45 -12.99
C PRO A 248 13.02 -12.35 -13.52
N PRO A 249 13.44 -12.34 -14.80
CA PRO A 249 14.23 -11.23 -15.32
C PRO A 249 13.50 -9.88 -15.35
N VAL A 250 12.19 -9.87 -15.63
CA VAL A 250 11.35 -8.66 -15.57
C VAL A 250 11.26 -8.16 -14.12
N ARG A 251 11.06 -9.07 -13.15
CA ARG A 251 11.14 -8.74 -11.71
C ARG A 251 12.47 -8.09 -11.35
N THR A 252 13.56 -8.76 -11.70
CA THR A 252 14.92 -8.31 -11.39
C THR A 252 15.20 -6.92 -11.98
N PHE A 253 14.67 -6.65 -13.18
CA PHE A 253 14.77 -5.34 -13.80
C PHE A 253 14.09 -4.25 -12.95
N PHE A 254 12.83 -4.44 -12.56
CA PHE A 254 12.10 -3.44 -11.76
C PHE A 254 12.62 -3.29 -10.34
N GLU A 255 13.06 -4.38 -9.71
CA GLU A 255 13.72 -4.32 -8.41
C GLU A 255 14.98 -3.45 -8.49
N ARG A 256 15.87 -3.69 -9.47
CA ARG A 256 17.07 -2.86 -9.67
C ARG A 256 16.75 -1.40 -9.95
N LEU A 257 15.76 -1.15 -10.81
CA LEU A 257 15.32 0.20 -11.19
C LEU A 257 14.80 0.98 -9.96
N ASN A 258 13.89 0.37 -9.20
CA ASN A 258 13.27 0.99 -8.02
C ASN A 258 14.31 1.26 -6.94
N ASN A 259 15.16 0.28 -6.69
CA ASN A 259 16.21 0.31 -5.69
C ASN A 259 17.22 1.44 -5.97
N ALA A 260 17.76 1.51 -7.20
CA ALA A 260 18.74 2.53 -7.59
C ALA A 260 18.17 3.95 -7.50
N ARG A 261 16.97 4.18 -8.05
CA ARG A 261 16.34 5.52 -8.03
C ARG A 261 16.00 5.97 -6.61
N SER A 262 15.47 5.05 -5.80
CA SER A 262 15.05 5.36 -4.43
C SER A 262 16.25 5.69 -3.55
N ILE A 263 17.32 4.90 -3.62
CA ILE A 263 18.50 5.12 -2.79
C ILE A 263 19.28 6.37 -3.18
N GLU A 264 19.44 6.66 -4.48
CA GLU A 264 20.07 7.90 -4.92
C GLU A 264 19.32 9.13 -4.39
N SER A 265 17.98 9.11 -4.50
CA SER A 265 17.13 10.20 -4.03
C SER A 265 17.23 10.40 -2.52
N VAL A 266 17.24 9.31 -1.74
CA VAL A 266 17.39 9.36 -0.29
C VAL A 266 18.79 9.84 0.09
N MET A 267 19.85 9.26 -0.47
CA MET A 267 21.23 9.63 -0.16
C MET A 267 21.49 11.11 -0.44
N LYS A 268 21.03 11.66 -1.58
CA LYS A 268 21.21 13.09 -1.90
C LYS A 268 20.54 14.03 -0.89
N ARG A 269 19.45 13.61 -0.24
CA ARG A 269 18.77 14.41 0.81
C ARG A 269 19.45 14.30 2.17
N MET A 270 20.13 13.21 2.46
CA MET A 270 20.77 13.00 3.75
C MET A 270 21.96 13.94 3.94
N ALA A 271 21.98 14.68 5.05
CA ALA A 271 23.03 15.64 5.39
C ALA A 271 24.45 15.02 5.35
N ILE A 272 24.56 13.74 5.65
CA ILE A 272 25.83 13.00 5.67
C ILE A 272 26.45 12.82 4.27
N PHE A 273 25.63 12.74 3.22
CA PHE A 273 26.08 12.49 1.85
C PHE A 273 26.06 13.74 0.94
N GLN A 274 25.66 14.91 1.45
CA GLN A 274 25.70 16.15 0.67
C GLN A 274 27.13 16.44 0.18
N GLY A 275 27.31 16.96 -1.03
CA GLY A 275 28.63 17.29 -1.58
C GLY A 275 29.36 16.14 -2.29
N ILE A 276 28.85 14.90 -2.20
CA ILE A 276 29.34 13.80 -3.03
C ILE A 276 28.89 14.01 -4.48
N ALA A 277 29.79 13.78 -5.43
CA ALA A 277 29.45 13.90 -6.85
C ALA A 277 28.44 12.82 -7.30
N ASP A 278 27.51 13.21 -8.18
CA ASP A 278 26.47 12.31 -8.73
C ASP A 278 26.98 10.98 -9.32
N PRO A 279 28.15 10.88 -9.97
CA PRO A 279 28.70 9.60 -10.41
C PRO A 279 29.04 8.65 -9.25
N ASP A 280 29.51 9.18 -8.12
CA ASP A 280 29.92 8.37 -6.98
C ASP A 280 28.71 7.93 -6.13
N ILE A 281 27.68 8.77 -6.03
CA ILE A 281 26.37 8.36 -5.48
C ILE A 281 25.76 7.22 -6.29
N ARG A 282 25.80 7.30 -7.63
CA ARG A 282 25.33 6.22 -8.51
C ARG A 282 26.16 4.95 -8.36
N TRP A 283 27.48 5.10 -8.22
CA TRP A 283 28.37 3.96 -8.03
C TRP A 283 28.08 3.19 -6.74
N ILE A 284 27.89 3.87 -5.61
CA ILE A 284 27.54 3.20 -4.35
C ILE A 284 26.12 2.64 -4.38
N ALA A 285 25.16 3.36 -4.98
CA ALA A 285 23.78 2.91 -5.16
C ALA A 285 23.69 1.53 -5.85
N ASN A 286 24.52 1.28 -6.85
CA ASN A 286 24.57 0.01 -7.58
C ASN A 286 25.15 -1.17 -6.78
N LYS A 287 25.76 -0.91 -5.62
CA LYS A 287 26.37 -1.94 -4.75
C LYS A 287 25.59 -2.20 -3.47
N ILE A 288 24.52 -1.45 -3.24
CA ILE A 288 23.67 -1.55 -2.04
C ILE A 288 22.77 -2.79 -2.15
N GLN A 289 22.63 -3.49 -1.03
CA GLN A 289 21.71 -4.63 -0.92
C GLN A 289 20.42 -4.16 -0.26
N PHE A 290 19.28 -4.60 -0.78
CA PHE A 290 17.98 -4.22 -0.24
C PHE A 290 17.35 -5.40 0.51
N LYS A 291 16.72 -5.10 1.63
CA LYS A 291 16.02 -6.08 2.49
C LYS A 291 14.63 -5.58 2.83
N ASN A 292 13.66 -6.48 2.74
CA ASN A 292 12.27 -6.23 3.14
C ASN A 292 12.02 -6.96 4.45
N PHE A 293 11.31 -6.30 5.35
CA PHE A 293 10.88 -6.85 6.62
C PHE A 293 9.37 -6.68 6.75
N ASP A 294 8.66 -7.74 7.12
CA ASP A 294 7.24 -7.68 7.42
C ASP A 294 6.98 -7.11 8.82
N ARG A 295 5.72 -6.77 9.13
CA ARG A 295 5.34 -6.28 10.45
C ARG A 295 5.79 -7.26 11.54
N ASP A 296 6.31 -6.72 12.64
CA ASP A 296 6.85 -7.43 13.79
C ASP A 296 8.13 -8.25 13.53
N GLU A 297 8.64 -8.26 12.30
CA GLU A 297 9.92 -8.89 11.97
C GLU A 297 11.09 -8.09 12.55
N GLN A 298 12.10 -8.79 13.07
CA GLN A 298 13.29 -8.16 13.63
C GLN A 298 14.34 -7.90 12.55
N LEU A 299 14.70 -6.63 12.37
CA LEU A 299 15.77 -6.23 11.46
C LEU A 299 17.12 -6.69 12.00
N PHE A 300 17.33 -6.47 13.30
CA PHE A 300 18.51 -6.88 14.05
C PHE A 300 18.14 -7.12 15.51
N THR A 301 18.84 -8.05 16.14
CA THR A 301 18.63 -8.43 17.54
C THR A 301 19.90 -8.14 18.32
N GLU A 302 19.75 -7.69 19.57
CA GLU A 302 20.86 -7.61 20.54
C GLU A 302 21.52 -8.99 20.69
N SER A 303 22.82 -9.12 20.41
CA SER A 303 23.54 -10.38 20.62
C SER A 303 23.74 -10.67 22.10
N ASP A 304 23.83 -11.94 22.50
CA ASP A 304 24.07 -12.35 23.90
C ASP A 304 25.37 -11.78 24.51
N LYS A 305 26.29 -11.28 23.67
CA LYS A 305 27.57 -10.66 24.06
C LYS A 305 27.55 -9.13 24.00
N GLY A 306 26.39 -8.51 23.72
CA GLY A 306 26.26 -7.05 23.60
C GLY A 306 26.98 -6.43 22.39
N GLN A 307 27.52 -7.26 21.48
CA GLN A 307 28.17 -6.81 20.26
C GLN A 307 27.15 -6.61 19.14
N PRO A 308 27.32 -5.58 18.29
CA PRO A 308 26.45 -5.38 17.14
C PRO A 308 26.54 -6.55 16.15
N ALA A 309 25.40 -6.95 15.58
CA ALA A 309 25.32 -8.11 14.70
C ALA A 309 26.00 -7.92 13.33
N ARG A 310 26.24 -6.68 12.87
CA ARG A 310 26.85 -6.36 11.57
C ARG A 310 27.59 -5.03 11.62
N GLU A 311 28.60 -4.83 10.77
CA GLU A 311 29.36 -3.57 10.63
C GLU A 311 28.95 -2.75 9.39
N SER A 312 27.71 -2.88 8.90
CA SER A 312 27.19 -2.19 7.70
C SER A 312 26.28 -1.00 8.06
N LEU A 313 26.18 -0.02 7.16
CA LEU A 313 25.27 1.11 7.29
C LEU A 313 23.91 0.72 6.69
N HIS A 314 22.86 0.74 7.50
CA HIS A 314 21.49 0.42 7.10
C HIS A 314 20.67 1.70 7.02
N ILE A 315 20.13 2.02 5.86
CA ILE A 315 19.29 3.19 5.62
C ILE A 315 17.84 2.71 5.52
N ILE A 316 16.96 3.25 6.36
CA ILE A 316 15.53 2.96 6.28
C ILE A 316 15.00 3.71 5.06
N MET A 317 14.60 2.98 4.03
CA MET A 317 14.02 3.56 2.82
C MET A 317 12.57 3.94 3.07
N GLU A 318 11.79 2.99 3.60
CA GLU A 318 10.37 3.14 3.89
C GLU A 318 9.99 2.31 5.13
N GLY A 319 8.94 2.73 5.83
CA GLY A 319 8.42 2.06 7.02
C GLY A 319 8.88 2.69 8.34
N PHE A 320 8.39 2.11 9.44
CA PHE A 320 8.67 2.52 10.81
C PHE A 320 9.23 1.35 11.61
N VAL A 321 10.23 1.63 12.44
CA VAL A 321 10.82 0.63 13.34
C VAL A 321 10.83 1.13 14.77
N LYS A 322 10.63 0.20 15.71
CA LYS A 322 10.89 0.42 17.13
C LYS A 322 12.31 -0.04 17.43
N VAL A 323 13.04 0.77 18.20
CA VAL A 323 14.35 0.43 18.74
C VAL A 323 14.21 0.19 20.23
N ALA A 324 14.57 -1.00 20.69
CA ALA A 324 14.41 -1.41 22.07
C ALA A 324 15.64 -2.13 22.62
N ARG A 325 15.77 -2.16 23.95
CA ARG A 325 16.74 -2.97 24.69
C ARG A 325 16.03 -4.04 25.48
N ARG A 326 16.64 -5.21 25.64
CA ARG A 326 16.16 -6.17 26.63
C ARG A 326 16.36 -5.59 28.03
N THR A 327 15.34 -5.73 28.87
CA THR A 327 15.43 -5.41 30.30
C THR A 327 15.19 -6.66 31.12
N THR A 328 15.89 -6.80 32.25
CA THR A 328 15.46 -7.75 33.28
C THR A 328 14.06 -7.38 33.72
N ALA A 329 13.17 -8.35 33.68
CA ALA A 329 11.74 -8.17 33.88
C ALA A 329 11.46 -7.53 35.26
N GLY A 330 11.19 -6.22 35.34
CA GLY A 330 10.88 -5.50 36.60
C GLY A 330 9.47 -5.74 37.13
N THR A 331 9.29 -5.95 38.43
CA THR A 331 8.08 -6.47 39.14
C THR A 331 6.77 -5.63 39.00
N GLY A 332 6.18 -5.54 37.81
CA GLY A 332 4.89 -4.87 37.56
C GLY A 332 4.01 -5.53 36.50
N HIS A 333 2.73 -5.15 36.44
CA HIS A 333 1.63 -5.84 35.75
C HIS A 333 1.56 -5.73 34.21
N HIS A 334 2.50 -5.05 33.56
CA HIS A 334 2.62 -5.02 32.08
C HIS A 334 4.08 -5.21 31.68
N LYS A 335 4.52 -6.46 31.47
CA LYS A 335 5.89 -6.78 31.03
C LYS A 335 5.90 -7.23 29.58
N THR A 336 6.29 -6.33 28.68
CA THR A 336 7.16 -6.72 27.56
C THR A 336 8.60 -6.76 28.12
N GLY A 337 9.39 -7.79 27.81
CA GLY A 337 10.79 -7.91 28.25
C GLY A 337 11.75 -6.89 27.63
N GLU A 338 11.23 -5.78 27.13
CA GLU A 338 11.90 -4.83 26.26
C GLU A 338 11.55 -3.40 26.66
N ARG A 339 12.56 -2.54 26.77
CA ARG A 339 12.44 -1.09 26.95
C ARG A 339 12.68 -0.40 25.62
N ILE A 340 11.65 0.26 25.10
CA ILE A 340 11.73 1.06 23.87
C ILE A 340 12.53 2.35 24.13
N ILE A 341 13.57 2.55 23.33
CA ILE A 341 14.51 3.68 23.42
C ILE A 341 14.14 4.76 22.41
N ALA A 342 13.88 4.35 21.16
CA ALA A 342 13.62 5.26 20.06
C ALA A 342 12.65 4.65 19.04
N TYR A 343 12.11 5.51 18.19
CA TYR A 343 11.39 5.14 16.98
C TYR A 343 12.10 5.80 15.80
N ARG A 344 12.24 5.06 14.70
CA ARG A 344 12.88 5.53 13.46
C ARG A 344 11.95 5.33 12.28
N GLN A 345 12.06 6.19 11.28
CA GLN A 345 11.23 6.21 10.08
C GLN A 345 12.07 6.27 8.80
N GLY A 346 11.42 6.20 7.64
CA GLY A 346 12.08 6.39 6.33
C GLY A 346 12.94 7.67 6.30
N GLY A 347 14.19 7.52 5.85
CA GLY A 347 15.23 8.56 5.86
C GLY A 347 16.22 8.46 7.03
N ASP A 348 15.85 7.77 8.12
CA ASP A 348 16.78 7.45 9.21
C ASP A 348 17.74 6.32 8.83
N TYR A 349 18.84 6.17 9.57
CA TYR A 349 19.86 5.15 9.31
C TYR A 349 20.51 4.63 10.60
N PHE A 350 21.07 3.43 10.53
CA PHE A 350 21.81 2.74 11.58
C PHE A 350 23.21 2.40 11.09
N ALA A 351 24.26 2.62 11.89
CA ALA A 351 25.60 2.16 11.53
C ALA A 351 26.01 1.00 12.43
N GLY A 352 26.22 -0.16 11.80
CA GLY A 352 26.90 -1.28 12.40
C GLY A 352 26.21 -1.85 13.64
N GLY A 353 24.90 -2.14 13.58
CA GLY A 353 24.13 -2.79 14.67
C GLY A 353 24.03 -2.02 15.99
N LEU A 354 24.67 -0.85 16.05
CA LEU A 354 24.52 0.15 17.09
C LEU A 354 23.45 1.11 16.59
N ASP A 355 22.37 1.27 17.35
CA ASP A 355 21.63 2.54 17.24
C ASP A 355 22.65 3.63 17.57
N MET A 356 22.64 4.74 16.84
CA MET A 356 23.50 5.88 17.16
C MET A 356 22.99 6.60 18.41
N LEU A 357 22.76 5.83 19.48
CA LEU A 357 22.62 6.27 20.84
C LEU A 357 23.97 6.52 21.47
N GLY A 358 25.10 6.37 20.74
CA GLY A 358 26.42 6.80 21.20
C GLY A 358 26.97 6.11 22.46
N ASP A 359 26.28 5.11 23.01
CA ASP A 359 26.68 4.39 24.22
C ASP A 359 27.33 3.03 23.93
N GLY A 360 27.49 2.68 22.65
CA GLY A 360 28.19 1.47 22.20
C GLY A 360 27.47 0.17 22.54
N ARG A 361 26.19 0.20 22.96
CA ARG A 361 25.42 -0.99 23.31
C ARG A 361 24.50 -1.42 22.18
N ALA A 362 24.45 -2.73 21.94
CA ALA A 362 23.55 -3.32 20.97
C ALA A 362 22.07 -3.04 21.31
N VAL A 363 21.23 -3.07 20.27
CA VAL A 363 19.78 -2.84 20.36
C VAL A 363 19.06 -3.91 19.54
N THR A 364 17.79 -4.13 19.86
CA THR A 364 16.87 -4.86 18.99
C THR A 364 16.04 -3.85 18.21
N VAL A 365 15.97 -4.02 16.90
CA VAL A 365 15.13 -3.21 16.02
C VAL A 365 14.10 -4.08 15.36
N THR A 366 12.85 -3.67 15.48
CA THR A 366 11.69 -4.44 15.01
C THR A 366 10.82 -3.56 14.15
N ALA A 367 10.39 -4.11 13.02
CA ALA A 367 9.46 -3.48 12.10
C ALA A 367 8.08 -3.30 12.76
N ILE A 368 7.52 -2.09 12.71
CA ILE A 368 6.15 -1.79 13.17
C ILE A 368 5.15 -2.02 12.03
N ASN A 369 5.59 -1.76 10.81
CA ASN A 369 4.88 -2.05 9.57
C ASN A 369 5.85 -2.68 8.57
N ARG A 370 5.49 -2.75 7.28
CA ARG A 370 6.42 -3.22 6.26
C ARG A 370 7.58 -2.23 6.12
N VAL A 371 8.81 -2.71 6.29
CA VAL A 371 10.02 -1.88 6.27
C VAL A 371 10.92 -2.29 5.12
N HIS A 372 11.36 -1.32 4.33
CA HIS A 372 12.34 -1.50 3.26
C HIS A 372 13.66 -0.86 3.67
N VAL A 373 14.76 -1.63 3.65
CA VAL A 373 16.07 -1.20 4.15
C VAL A 373 17.13 -1.38 3.08
N ALA A 374 17.94 -0.34 2.90
CA ALA A 374 19.14 -0.35 2.08
C ALA A 374 20.38 -0.58 2.96
N GLU A 375 21.09 -1.69 2.74
CA GLU A 375 22.34 -2.03 3.41
C GLU A 375 23.53 -1.63 2.54
N VAL A 376 24.26 -0.60 3.00
CA VAL A 376 25.52 -0.14 2.41
C VAL A 376 26.67 -0.97 3.00
N PRO A 377 27.39 -1.74 2.18
CA PRO A 377 28.51 -2.53 2.66
C PRO A 377 29.63 -1.65 3.23
N ARG A 378 30.25 -2.10 4.32
CA ARG A 378 31.32 -1.37 5.03
C ARG A 378 32.44 -0.92 4.11
N GLN A 379 32.91 -1.80 3.22
CA GLN A 379 34.02 -1.52 2.31
C GLN A 379 33.72 -0.36 1.36
N GLU A 380 32.47 -0.29 0.88
CA GLU A 380 32.03 0.78 -0.02
C GLU A 380 31.89 2.10 0.74
N MET A 381 31.38 2.06 1.97
CA MET A 381 31.31 3.23 2.84
C MET A 381 32.70 3.78 3.18
N LEU A 382 33.67 2.91 3.50
CA LEU A 382 35.05 3.32 3.76
C LEU A 382 35.70 3.97 2.53
N THR A 383 35.39 3.47 1.34
CA THR A 383 35.88 4.05 0.07
C THR A 383 35.36 5.48 -0.10
N ILE A 384 34.07 5.73 0.18
CA ILE A 384 33.49 7.08 0.14
C ILE A 384 34.12 7.98 1.21
N LEU A 385 34.26 7.50 2.45
CA LEU A 385 34.83 8.28 3.56
C LEU A 385 36.30 8.68 3.30
N ALA A 386 37.07 7.80 2.65
CA ALA A 386 38.44 8.10 2.25
C ALA A 386 38.51 9.13 1.11
N ARG A 387 37.57 9.06 0.16
CA ARG A 387 37.52 9.93 -1.01
C ARG A 387 36.95 11.32 -0.72
N TYR A 388 36.04 11.43 0.26
CA TYR A 388 35.35 12.66 0.65
C TYR A 388 35.57 12.95 2.15
N PRO A 389 36.69 13.61 2.53
CA PRO A 389 37.02 13.89 3.93
C PRO A 389 35.94 14.68 4.69
N GLU A 390 35.22 15.56 4.02
CA GLU A 390 34.11 16.34 4.57
C GLU A 390 32.89 15.48 4.91
N VAL A 391 32.68 14.37 4.19
CA VAL A 391 31.66 13.36 4.54
C VAL A 391 32.12 12.62 5.79
N ASN A 392 33.40 12.26 5.88
CA ASN A 392 33.96 11.63 7.07
C ASN A 392 33.87 12.53 8.31
N GLN A 393 34.18 13.83 8.18
CA GLN A 393 34.02 14.79 9.27
C GLN A 393 32.56 14.89 9.75
N ARG A 394 31.59 14.97 8.84
CA ARG A 394 30.16 14.97 9.21
C ARG A 394 29.73 13.67 9.87
N PHE A 395 30.18 12.53 9.34
CA PHE A 395 29.91 11.22 9.92
C PHE A 395 30.43 11.13 11.36
N MET A 396 31.68 11.53 11.58
CA MET A 396 32.32 11.56 12.90
C MET A 396 31.68 12.59 13.85
N THR A 397 31.30 13.76 13.33
CA THR A 397 30.60 14.81 14.11
C THR A 397 29.24 14.32 14.57
N ARG A 398 28.43 13.74 13.67
CA ARG A 398 27.15 13.14 14.05
C ARG A 398 27.33 12.06 15.09
N LEU A 399 28.27 11.15 14.89
CA LEU A 399 28.60 10.13 15.90
C LEU A 399 28.94 10.77 17.25
N GLN A 400 29.75 11.83 17.28
CA GLN A 400 30.14 12.52 18.52
C GLN A 400 28.96 13.23 19.20
N GLU A 401 28.14 13.97 18.46
CA GLU A 401 26.91 14.61 18.98
C GLU A 401 26.00 13.59 19.65
N TYR A 402 25.84 12.42 19.04
CA TYR A 402 25.05 11.33 19.60
C TYR A 402 25.67 10.74 20.88
N ARG A 403 27.00 10.58 20.95
CA ARG A 403 27.71 10.17 22.18
C ARG A 403 27.45 11.14 23.33
N VAL A 404 27.50 12.44 23.05
CA VAL A 404 27.28 13.49 24.07
C VAL A 404 25.82 13.50 24.53
N ALA A 405 24.86 13.41 23.63
CA ALA A 405 23.43 13.37 23.97
C ALA A 405 23.06 12.18 24.87
N ALA A 406 23.72 11.03 24.68
CA ALA A 406 23.46 9.84 25.47
C ALA A 406 24.13 9.82 26.84
N VAL A 407 25.34 10.37 26.96
CA VAL A 407 25.97 10.60 28.26
C VAL A 407 25.12 11.55 29.11
N ALA A 408 24.52 12.58 28.51
CA ALA A 408 23.60 13.48 29.21
C ALA A 408 22.32 12.75 29.69
N ALA A 409 21.79 11.83 28.89
CA ALA A 409 20.64 11.00 29.26
C ALA A 409 20.97 9.95 30.36
N GLU A 410 22.17 9.38 30.37
CA GLU A 410 22.63 8.46 31.42
C GLU A 410 22.98 9.20 32.73
N SER A 411 23.57 10.40 32.64
CA SER A 411 23.94 11.24 33.79
C SER A 411 22.71 11.70 34.59
N PHE A 412 21.55 11.83 33.95
CA PHE A 412 20.28 12.13 34.60
C PHE A 412 19.77 10.99 35.52
N ILE A 413 20.30 9.77 35.38
CA ILE A 413 19.88 8.57 36.12
C ILE A 413 20.92 8.17 37.19
N GLY A 414 22.09 8.80 37.21
CA GLY A 414 23.29 8.35 37.92
C GLY A 414 23.46 8.71 39.40
N SER A 415 22.58 9.51 40.02
CA SER A 415 22.68 9.80 41.47
C SER A 415 21.36 9.54 42.20
N MET A 416 21.25 8.36 42.78
CA MET A 416 20.16 7.91 43.66
C MET A 416 19.97 8.74 44.95
N GLU A 417 20.78 9.77 45.20
CA GLU A 417 20.74 10.59 46.42
C GLU A 417 19.96 11.91 46.29
N PHE A 418 19.52 12.31 45.09
CA PHE A 418 18.80 13.58 44.87
C PHE A 418 17.27 13.46 44.67
N LEU A 419 16.67 12.28 44.89
CA LEU A 419 15.22 12.04 44.74
C LEU A 419 14.32 12.72 45.81
N ARG A 420 14.82 13.70 46.56
CA ARG A 420 14.01 14.50 47.49
C ARG A 420 13.77 15.96 47.05
N ALA A 421 14.36 16.41 45.94
CA ALA A 421 14.03 17.72 45.38
C ALA A 421 14.45 17.82 43.90
N ALA A 422 13.55 17.50 42.96
CA ALA A 422 13.66 17.96 41.58
C ALA A 422 12.25 18.16 40.97
N PRO A 423 12.04 19.22 40.15
CA PRO A 423 10.71 19.78 39.86
C PRO A 423 9.97 19.03 38.75
N ALA A 424 8.70 19.40 38.55
CA ALA A 424 7.66 18.83 37.69
C ALA A 424 8.00 18.49 36.21
N GLN A 425 9.23 18.70 35.74
CA GLN A 425 9.67 18.43 34.37
C GLN A 425 9.78 16.92 34.02
N SER A 426 10.05 16.02 34.97
CA SER A 426 10.23 14.59 34.66
C SER A 426 8.95 13.84 34.29
N TYR A 427 7.78 14.32 34.71
CA TYR A 427 6.49 13.71 34.40
C TYR A 427 6.02 14.04 32.98
N ALA A 428 6.25 15.27 32.53
CA ALA A 428 5.87 15.74 31.19
C ALA A 428 6.58 14.95 30.07
N ASP A 429 7.85 14.58 30.27
CA ASP A 429 8.65 13.79 29.34
C ASP A 429 8.21 12.32 29.25
N ALA A 430 7.78 11.73 30.37
CA ALA A 430 7.28 10.37 30.40
C ALA A 430 5.92 10.26 29.69
N GLU A 431 5.04 11.24 29.91
CA GLU A 431 3.72 11.31 29.29
C GLU A 431 3.80 11.62 27.78
N ALA A 432 4.71 12.51 27.36
CA ALA A 432 4.96 12.79 25.95
C ALA A 432 5.48 11.54 25.20
N ARG A 433 6.41 10.79 25.80
CA ARG A 433 6.88 9.51 25.25
C ARG A 433 5.78 8.46 25.19
N ALA A 434 4.90 8.39 26.20
CA ALA A 434 3.76 7.47 26.20
C ALA A 434 2.75 7.83 25.10
N GLY A 435 2.46 9.11 24.90
CA GLY A 435 1.58 9.60 23.83
C GLY A 435 2.12 9.27 22.44
N LEU A 436 3.41 9.50 22.19
CA LEU A 436 4.04 9.14 20.92
C LEU A 436 4.04 7.62 20.68
N ARG A 437 4.29 6.80 21.70
CA ARG A 437 4.16 5.34 21.61
C ARG A 437 2.75 4.92 21.21
N ALA A 438 1.74 5.56 21.79
CA ALA A 438 0.34 5.28 21.45
C ALA A 438 0.03 5.67 20.00
N LEU A 439 0.47 6.85 19.53
CA LEU A 439 0.25 7.30 18.15
C LEU A 439 0.93 6.39 17.12
N VAL A 440 2.17 5.99 17.37
CA VAL A 440 2.95 5.12 16.47
C VAL A 440 2.42 3.70 16.50
N GLY A 441 2.28 3.09 17.68
CA GLY A 441 1.75 1.72 17.83
C GLY A 441 0.29 1.60 17.41
N GLY A 442 -0.46 2.70 17.54
CA GLY A 442 -1.81 2.83 17.01
C GLY A 442 -1.88 3.01 15.50
N GLY A 443 -0.75 3.22 14.80
CA GLY A 443 -0.63 3.43 13.36
C GLY A 443 -1.17 4.78 12.85
N VAL A 444 -1.25 5.79 13.73
CA VAL A 444 -1.76 7.12 13.37
C VAL A 444 -0.85 7.77 12.34
N VAL A 445 0.46 7.58 12.49
CA VAL A 445 1.51 8.09 11.58
C VAL A 445 1.49 7.45 10.19
N GLU A 446 0.82 6.31 10.01
CA GLU A 446 0.67 5.64 8.70
C GLU A 446 -0.46 6.25 7.86
N GLY A 447 -1.34 7.05 8.48
CA GLY A 447 -2.44 7.74 7.84
C GLY A 447 -1.97 8.96 7.04
N THR A 448 -2.59 9.21 5.89
CA THR A 448 -2.45 10.51 5.22
C THR A 448 -3.37 11.55 5.85
N GLU A 449 -4.51 11.11 6.40
CA GLU A 449 -5.54 11.99 6.98
C GLU A 449 -6.22 11.32 8.19
N VAL A 450 -6.16 11.94 9.36
CA VAL A 450 -6.79 11.42 10.59
C VAL A 450 -7.85 12.37 11.14
N LEU A 451 -8.93 11.82 11.71
CA LEU A 451 -9.98 12.61 12.35
C LEU A 451 -9.62 12.80 13.82
N VAL A 452 -9.36 14.05 14.19
CA VAL A 452 -8.98 14.44 15.54
C VAL A 452 -10.15 15.16 16.20
N ILE A 453 -10.37 14.88 17.48
CA ILE A 453 -11.37 15.53 18.31
C ILE A 453 -10.67 16.10 19.54
N ASP A 454 -10.65 17.42 19.63
CA ASP A 454 -10.20 18.17 20.80
C ASP A 454 -11.20 17.95 21.96
N LEU A 455 -10.75 17.25 23.00
CA LEU A 455 -11.60 16.88 24.12
C LEU A 455 -11.93 18.07 25.03
N ASP A 456 -11.11 19.13 25.04
CA ASP A 456 -11.39 20.35 25.80
C ASP A 456 -12.54 21.15 25.18
N LYS A 457 -12.69 21.06 23.84
CA LYS A 457 -13.81 21.69 23.11
C LYS A 457 -15.01 20.77 22.93
N CYS A 458 -14.87 19.46 23.14
CA CYS A 458 -15.89 18.48 22.81
C CYS A 458 -16.99 18.41 23.87
N VAL A 459 -18.20 18.85 23.50
CA VAL A 459 -19.39 18.80 24.38
C VAL A 459 -20.17 17.48 24.29
N HIS A 460 -19.59 16.43 23.70
CA HIS A 460 -20.19 15.08 23.68
C HIS A 460 -21.61 15.02 23.10
N CYS A 461 -21.90 15.84 22.10
CA CYS A 461 -23.25 15.97 21.52
C CYS A 461 -23.55 15.02 20.35
N ASP A 462 -22.62 14.15 19.97
CA ASP A 462 -22.69 13.13 18.90
C ASP A 462 -23.11 13.60 17.49
N LYS A 463 -23.22 14.92 17.28
CA LYS A 463 -23.57 15.53 15.98
C LYS A 463 -22.64 15.13 14.82
N CYS A 464 -21.38 14.77 15.11
CA CYS A 464 -20.42 14.34 14.10
C CYS A 464 -20.77 12.96 13.51
N GLU A 465 -21.19 12.01 14.34
CA GLU A 465 -21.68 10.68 13.94
C GLU A 465 -23.03 10.80 13.23
N ASP A 466 -23.97 11.56 13.83
CA ASP A 466 -25.31 11.79 13.27
C ASP A 466 -25.25 12.44 11.87
N ALA A 467 -24.33 13.37 11.65
CA ALA A 467 -24.14 13.99 10.34
C ALA A 467 -23.55 13.02 9.32
N CYS A 468 -22.64 12.14 9.76
CA CYS A 468 -22.07 11.11 8.90
C CYS A 468 -23.15 10.10 8.46
N ALA A 469 -23.93 9.57 9.42
CA ALA A 469 -25.02 8.65 9.14
C ALA A 469 -26.09 9.25 8.24
N ARG A 470 -26.53 10.48 8.52
CA ARG A 470 -27.53 11.17 7.66
C ARG A 470 -27.06 11.36 6.22
N ARG A 471 -25.75 11.58 6.00
CA ARG A 471 -25.21 11.75 4.64
C ARG A 471 -25.04 10.44 3.90
N HIS A 472 -24.69 9.36 4.60
CA HIS A 472 -24.21 8.14 3.98
C HIS A 472 -25.06 6.89 4.28
N GLY A 473 -26.22 7.03 4.92
CA GLY A 473 -27.09 5.95 5.40
C GLY A 473 -26.63 5.36 6.73
N HIS A 474 -25.33 5.07 6.85
CA HIS A 474 -24.69 4.59 8.08
C HIS A 474 -23.53 5.49 8.48
N SER A 475 -23.28 5.63 9.79
CA SER A 475 -22.09 6.35 10.25
C SER A 475 -20.85 5.55 9.83
N ARG A 476 -19.92 6.25 9.18
CA ARG A 476 -18.63 5.71 8.74
C ARG A 476 -17.49 6.10 9.68
N MET A 477 -17.84 6.67 10.84
CA MET A 477 -16.92 7.07 11.91
C MET A 477 -17.57 6.84 13.28
N ASN A 478 -16.74 6.72 14.31
CA ASN A 478 -17.14 6.71 15.71
C ASN A 478 -16.28 7.73 16.47
N ARG A 479 -16.91 8.58 17.28
CA ARG A 479 -16.27 9.63 18.07
C ARG A 479 -15.28 9.05 19.09
N LYS A 480 -15.57 7.86 19.61
CA LYS A 480 -14.68 7.11 20.50
C LYS A 480 -13.52 6.56 19.69
N GLY A 481 -12.32 6.70 20.25
CA GLY A 481 -11.10 6.25 19.62
C GLY A 481 -9.92 6.35 20.58
N MET A 482 -8.72 6.35 20.03
CA MET A 482 -7.50 6.45 20.82
C MET A 482 -7.38 7.84 21.45
N VAL A 483 -7.20 7.91 22.76
CA VAL A 483 -7.00 9.17 23.47
C VAL A 483 -5.52 9.37 23.77
N VAL A 484 -4.99 10.54 23.41
CA VAL A 484 -3.61 10.95 23.71
C VAL A 484 -3.65 12.38 24.26
N GLY A 485 -3.39 12.53 25.56
CA GLY A 485 -3.54 13.82 26.23
C GLY A 485 -4.99 14.34 26.14
N ASN A 486 -5.15 15.54 25.58
CA ASN A 486 -6.45 16.21 25.42
C ASN A 486 -7.10 15.99 24.04
N ILE A 487 -6.57 15.08 23.21
CA ILE A 487 -7.14 14.78 21.89
C ILE A 487 -7.57 13.31 21.79
N SER A 488 -8.65 13.08 21.06
CA SER A 488 -9.12 11.76 20.63
C SER A 488 -8.90 11.61 19.13
N ILE A 489 -8.16 10.59 18.73
CA ILE A 489 -8.09 10.13 17.35
C ILE A 489 -9.31 9.24 17.13
N ALA A 490 -10.36 9.83 16.56
CA ALA A 490 -11.64 9.17 16.33
C ALA A 490 -11.47 7.95 15.42
N THR A 491 -12.30 6.93 15.65
CA THR A 491 -12.32 5.72 14.81
C THR A 491 -12.93 6.08 13.46
N ALA A 492 -12.09 6.45 12.51
CA ALA A 492 -12.42 6.72 11.14
C ALA A 492 -11.26 6.29 10.25
N CYS A 493 -11.54 5.84 9.03
CA CYS A 493 -10.50 5.46 8.08
C CYS A 493 -9.45 6.58 7.93
N ARG A 494 -8.18 6.18 8.00
CA ARG A 494 -7.02 7.07 8.01
C ARG A 494 -6.41 7.35 6.63
N GLN A 495 -7.03 6.81 5.58
CA GLN A 495 -6.52 6.86 4.20
C GLN A 495 -5.02 6.48 4.10
N CYS A 496 -4.63 5.40 4.79
CA CYS A 496 -3.23 4.98 4.95
C CYS A 496 -2.45 5.03 3.65
N GLN A 497 -1.19 5.49 3.68
CA GLN A 497 -0.38 5.59 2.46
C GLN A 497 -0.25 4.23 1.77
N ASP A 498 -0.02 3.16 2.54
CA ASP A 498 -0.07 1.75 2.13
C ASP A 498 -1.35 1.07 2.65
N PRO A 499 -2.46 1.08 1.87
CA PRO A 499 -3.73 0.53 2.31
C PRO A 499 -3.78 -0.98 2.10
N VAL A 500 -3.42 -1.76 3.13
CA VAL A 500 -3.58 -3.24 3.12
C VAL A 500 -5.02 -3.70 2.83
N CYS A 501 -6.00 -2.86 3.13
CA CYS A 501 -7.41 -3.10 2.82
C CYS A 501 -7.71 -3.10 1.30
N MET A 502 -6.85 -2.48 0.48
CA MET A 502 -6.95 -2.48 -1.00
C MET A 502 -6.48 -3.76 -1.66
N LEU A 503 -5.95 -4.73 -0.92
CA LEU A 503 -5.67 -6.09 -1.42
C LEU A 503 -6.97 -6.90 -1.70
N CYS A 504 -8.05 -6.21 -2.06
CA CYS A 504 -9.36 -6.77 -2.36
C CYS A 504 -9.36 -7.37 -3.76
N SER A 505 -9.47 -8.69 -3.84
CA SER A 505 -9.53 -9.45 -5.08
C SER A 505 -10.78 -9.21 -5.95
N ARG A 506 -11.70 -8.33 -5.52
CA ARG A 506 -12.93 -7.96 -6.24
C ARG A 506 -12.96 -6.51 -6.68
N ALA A 507 -11.85 -5.78 -6.51
CA ALA A 507 -11.82 -4.33 -6.68
C ALA A 507 -12.96 -3.62 -5.91
N GLY A 508 -13.46 -4.23 -4.83
CA GLY A 508 -14.57 -3.72 -4.00
C GLY A 508 -14.18 -2.49 -3.18
N ILE A 509 -12.90 -2.17 -3.15
CA ILE A 509 -12.32 -1.00 -2.50
C ILE A 509 -11.17 -0.53 -3.39
N ALA A 510 -11.15 0.77 -3.67
CA ALA A 510 -10.22 1.38 -4.61
C ALA A 510 -9.75 2.73 -4.06
N ARG A 511 -8.78 3.35 -4.73
CA ARG A 511 -8.28 4.69 -4.42
C ARG A 511 -8.51 5.60 -5.62
N MET A 512 -9.04 6.80 -5.36
CA MET A 512 -9.18 7.84 -6.39
C MET A 512 -7.82 8.48 -6.68
N PRO A 513 -7.65 9.13 -7.86
CA PRO A 513 -6.45 9.90 -8.17
C PRO A 513 -6.12 10.99 -7.13
N SER A 514 -7.15 11.54 -6.48
CA SER A 514 -7.02 12.49 -5.37
C SER A 514 -6.55 11.87 -4.04
N GLY A 515 -6.53 10.53 -3.93
CA GLY A 515 -5.93 9.79 -2.81
C GLY A 515 -6.91 9.13 -1.85
N GLU A 516 -8.20 9.53 -1.85
CA GLU A 516 -9.18 8.92 -0.97
C GLU A 516 -9.44 7.47 -1.36
N VAL A 517 -9.34 6.58 -0.38
CA VAL A 517 -9.75 5.19 -0.53
C VAL A 517 -11.27 5.16 -0.36
N TYR A 518 -11.98 4.39 -1.18
CA TYR A 518 -13.44 4.30 -1.16
C TYR A 518 -13.91 2.88 -1.50
N ILE A 519 -15.14 2.55 -1.11
CA ILE A 519 -15.78 1.27 -1.43
C ILE A 519 -16.47 1.41 -2.79
N THR A 520 -16.22 0.50 -3.70
CA THR A 520 -16.79 0.52 -5.05
C THR A 520 -18.10 -0.27 -5.11
N GLU A 521 -18.81 -0.14 -6.22
CA GLU A 521 -20.01 -0.94 -6.49
C GLU A 521 -19.73 -2.44 -6.66
N SER A 522 -18.49 -2.83 -6.93
CA SER A 522 -18.08 -4.24 -7.01
C SER A 522 -18.00 -4.94 -5.63
N CYS A 523 -18.16 -4.20 -4.53
CA CYS A 523 -18.05 -4.77 -3.18
C CYS A 523 -19.23 -5.69 -2.84
N ILE A 524 -18.95 -6.96 -2.56
CA ILE A 524 -19.98 -7.95 -2.17
C ILE A 524 -20.13 -8.11 -0.64
N GLY A 525 -19.45 -7.29 0.17
CA GLY A 525 -19.55 -7.35 1.62
C GLY A 525 -18.92 -8.57 2.29
N CYS A 526 -17.86 -9.16 1.72
CA CYS A 526 -17.24 -10.40 2.23
C CYS A 526 -16.47 -10.26 3.55
N GLY A 527 -16.16 -9.05 4.02
CA GLY A 527 -15.48 -8.85 5.31
C GLY A 527 -13.95 -8.81 5.29
N ILE A 528 -13.28 -9.35 4.26
CA ILE A 528 -11.80 -9.48 4.24
C ILE A 528 -11.08 -8.13 4.43
N CYS A 529 -11.60 -7.05 3.83
CA CYS A 529 -11.00 -5.73 4.01
C CYS A 529 -11.15 -5.20 5.45
N ALA A 530 -12.22 -5.58 6.16
CA ALA A 530 -12.42 -5.23 7.56
C ALA A 530 -11.44 -5.97 8.46
N GLU A 531 -11.30 -7.29 8.26
CA GLU A 531 -10.31 -8.12 8.98
C GLU A 531 -8.87 -7.64 8.76
N ARG A 532 -8.56 -7.15 7.55
CA ARG A 532 -7.23 -6.63 7.23
C ARG A 532 -6.97 -5.22 7.75
N CYS A 533 -7.99 -4.47 8.16
CA CYS A 533 -7.77 -3.11 8.65
C CYS A 533 -7.18 -3.19 10.06
N PRO A 534 -5.90 -2.80 10.31
CA PRO A 534 -5.29 -2.95 11.63
C PRO A 534 -5.85 -1.99 12.69
N TYR A 535 -6.84 -1.20 12.31
CA TYR A 535 -7.39 -0.07 13.06
C TYR A 535 -8.91 -0.16 13.21
N ASP A 536 -9.51 -1.27 12.77
CA ASP A 536 -10.95 -1.53 12.84
C ASP A 536 -11.83 -0.41 12.25
N ASN A 537 -11.30 0.29 11.24
CA ASN A 537 -11.94 1.46 10.62
C ASN A 537 -12.87 1.11 9.43
N ILE A 538 -13.15 -0.18 9.23
CA ILE A 538 -14.03 -0.69 8.18
C ILE A 538 -15.05 -1.62 8.83
N SER A 539 -16.33 -1.40 8.57
CA SER A 539 -17.43 -2.19 9.12
C SER A 539 -18.23 -2.85 8.00
N ILE A 540 -18.82 -4.01 8.24
CA ILE A 540 -19.75 -4.66 7.30
C ILE A 540 -21.17 -4.40 7.77
N VAL A 541 -22.00 -3.82 6.89
CA VAL A 541 -23.42 -3.56 7.16
C VAL A 541 -24.29 -4.44 6.28
N SER A 542 -25.41 -4.89 6.85
CA SER A 542 -26.44 -5.63 6.12
C SER A 542 -27.43 -4.66 5.48
N LEU A 543 -27.76 -4.90 4.22
CA LEU A 543 -28.74 -4.10 3.46
C LEU A 543 -30.19 -4.57 3.70
N GLU A 544 -30.38 -5.76 4.27
CA GLU A 544 -31.69 -6.39 4.52
C GLU A 544 -32.45 -5.76 5.72
N GLN A 545 -31.79 -5.01 6.61
CA GLN A 545 -32.41 -4.56 7.87
C GLN A 545 -33.28 -3.28 7.79
N GLU A 546 -33.41 -2.62 6.63
CA GLU A 546 -34.18 -1.36 6.56
C GLU A 546 -35.66 -1.51 6.19
N VAL A 547 -36.12 -2.70 5.77
CA VAL A 547 -37.52 -2.87 5.30
C VAL A 547 -38.48 -3.36 6.39
N GLU A 548 -38.04 -4.12 7.40
CA GLU A 548 -38.99 -4.87 8.26
C GLU A 548 -39.25 -4.36 9.68
N GLU A 549 -38.57 -3.36 10.23
CA GLU A 549 -38.83 -2.94 11.63
C GLU A 549 -38.82 -1.42 11.87
N ARG A 550 -39.64 -0.68 11.11
CA ARG A 550 -40.08 0.65 11.53
C ARG A 550 -41.60 0.74 11.48
N THR A 551 -42.24 0.14 12.49
CA THR A 551 -43.67 0.31 12.71
C THR A 551 -44.00 1.79 12.90
N THR A 552 -45.14 2.20 12.35
CA THR A 552 -45.68 3.57 12.37
C THR A 552 -45.71 4.19 13.78
N TRP A 553 -45.81 3.35 14.80
CA TRP A 553 -45.72 3.70 16.22
C TRP A 553 -44.36 4.18 16.70
N GLN A 554 -43.25 3.62 16.19
CA GLN A 554 -41.90 4.08 16.55
C GLN A 554 -41.59 5.45 15.94
N ARG A 555 -42.12 5.76 14.75
CA ARG A 555 -42.06 7.10 14.15
C ARG A 555 -42.85 8.13 14.97
N PHE A 556 -44.02 7.74 15.47
CA PHE A 556 -44.82 8.56 16.38
C PHE A 556 -44.12 8.77 17.74
N ALA A 557 -43.53 7.73 18.32
CA ALA A 557 -42.81 7.82 19.60
C ALA A 557 -41.54 8.70 19.52
N GLN A 558 -40.83 8.71 18.38
CA GLN A 558 -39.69 9.61 18.16
C GLN A 558 -40.10 11.10 18.07
N PHE A 559 -41.34 11.38 17.64
CA PHE A 559 -41.89 12.72 17.59
C PHE A 559 -42.23 13.27 19.00
N PHE A 560 -42.67 12.41 19.92
CA PHE A 560 -43.06 12.81 21.28
C PHE A 560 -41.94 12.66 22.34
N SER A 561 -40.93 11.81 22.09
CA SER A 561 -39.79 11.65 23.02
C SER A 561 -38.76 12.79 22.97
N LYS A 562 -38.76 13.59 21.89
CA LYS A 562 -38.02 14.86 21.85
C LYS A 562 -38.97 15.97 22.27
N GLY A 563 -39.05 16.16 23.59
CA GLY A 563 -40.02 17.01 24.27
C GLY A 563 -40.20 18.40 23.65
N ALA A 564 -41.45 18.86 23.72
CA ALA A 564 -41.85 20.24 23.49
C ALA A 564 -41.09 21.18 24.45
N GLY A 565 -39.97 21.74 23.98
CA GLY A 565 -39.13 22.60 24.79
C GLY A 565 -38.04 23.28 23.97
N LYS A 566 -38.38 24.46 23.43
CA LYS A 566 -37.47 25.42 22.78
C LYS A 566 -36.69 24.88 21.56
N GLU A 567 -37.37 24.87 20.42
CA GLU A 567 -36.70 25.02 19.12
C GLU A 567 -35.97 26.38 19.05
N LEU A 568 -34.78 26.45 19.64
CA LEU A 568 -33.81 27.50 19.32
C LEU A 568 -33.25 27.20 17.93
N GLY A 569 -33.90 27.80 16.93
CA GLY A 569 -33.33 28.14 15.62
C GLY A 569 -32.34 27.12 15.06
N LYS A 570 -32.84 25.99 14.56
CA LYS A 570 -32.19 25.30 13.44
C LYS A 570 -32.15 26.30 12.28
N ARG A 571 -31.11 27.13 12.20
CA ARG A 571 -30.67 27.67 10.92
C ARG A 571 -30.48 26.44 10.03
N MET A 572 -31.39 26.23 9.10
CA MET A 572 -31.06 25.47 7.90
C MET A 572 -29.83 26.17 7.34
N LEU A 573 -28.66 25.57 7.54
CA LEU A 573 -27.51 25.93 6.73
C LEU A 573 -27.97 25.75 5.29
N PRO A 574 -27.70 26.70 4.38
CA PRO A 574 -28.08 26.58 3.00
C PRO A 574 -27.26 25.44 2.38
N MET A 575 -27.71 24.20 2.55
CA MET A 575 -27.46 23.11 1.61
C MET A 575 -28.42 23.28 0.44
N ALA A 576 -28.44 24.50 -0.11
CA ALA A 576 -29.13 24.82 -1.34
C ALA A 576 -28.19 24.47 -2.48
N SER A 577 -28.51 23.35 -3.13
CA SER A 577 -28.43 23.22 -4.58
C SER A 577 -27.06 23.41 -5.23
N MET A 578 -26.17 22.45 -5.01
CA MET A 578 -25.51 21.83 -6.16
C MET A 578 -25.75 20.33 -6.06
N LYS A 579 -26.32 19.73 -7.11
CA LYS A 579 -26.31 18.28 -7.28
C LYS A 579 -24.85 17.87 -7.51
N ALA A 580 -24.08 17.78 -6.44
CA ALA A 580 -22.85 17.03 -6.45
C ALA A 580 -23.25 15.58 -6.75
N ALA A 581 -22.57 14.94 -7.71
CA ALA A 581 -22.79 13.53 -7.98
C ALA A 581 -22.69 12.77 -6.65
N PRO A 582 -23.59 11.81 -6.37
CA PRO A 582 -23.49 11.01 -5.16
C PRO A 582 -22.06 10.43 -5.11
N GLY A 583 -21.46 10.46 -3.92
CA GLY A 583 -20.15 9.85 -3.71
C GLY A 583 -20.11 8.41 -4.24
N PRO A 584 -18.92 7.84 -4.47
CA PRO A 584 -18.71 6.67 -5.33
C PRO A 584 -19.35 5.34 -4.87
N LEU A 585 -20.07 5.35 -3.74
CA LEU A 585 -21.01 4.32 -3.37
C LEU A 585 -22.38 4.96 -3.15
N ASN A 586 -23.32 4.76 -4.08
CA ASN A 586 -24.69 5.24 -3.93
C ASN A 586 -25.62 4.06 -3.65
N ILE A 587 -25.81 3.75 -2.37
CA ILE A 587 -26.71 2.67 -1.90
C ILE A 587 -28.17 2.90 -2.35
N GLN A 588 -28.52 4.11 -2.80
CA GLN A 588 -29.88 4.50 -3.17
C GLN A 588 -30.17 4.38 -4.68
N GLN A 589 -29.18 4.08 -5.53
CA GLN A 589 -29.41 3.84 -6.96
C GLN A 589 -29.66 2.35 -7.24
N PRO A 590 -30.66 2.00 -8.08
CA PRO A 590 -30.84 0.62 -8.50
C PRO A 590 -29.64 0.22 -9.35
N LEU A 591 -28.84 -0.70 -8.81
CA LEU A 591 -27.75 -1.36 -9.52
C LEU A 591 -28.33 -2.50 -10.38
N ASP A 592 -27.58 -2.87 -11.42
CA ASP A 592 -27.82 -3.93 -12.41
C ASP A 592 -28.26 -5.27 -11.77
N ALA A 593 -28.59 -6.31 -12.54
CA ALA A 593 -29.09 -7.61 -12.04
C ALA A 593 -28.25 -8.30 -10.91
N PHE A 594 -27.03 -7.83 -10.62
CA PHE A 594 -26.21 -8.23 -9.46
C PHE A 594 -26.51 -7.44 -8.15
N GLY A 595 -27.06 -6.23 -8.25
CA GLY A 595 -27.42 -5.35 -7.13
C GLY A 595 -28.50 -5.94 -6.23
N GLU A 596 -29.46 -6.67 -6.81
CA GLU A 596 -30.56 -7.31 -6.06
C GLU A 596 -30.11 -8.47 -5.15
N ILE A 597 -28.89 -9.00 -5.35
CA ILE A 597 -28.32 -10.11 -4.56
C ILE A 597 -27.43 -9.59 -3.41
N ARG A 598 -27.13 -8.29 -3.37
CA ARG A 598 -26.19 -7.70 -2.41
C ARG A 598 -26.84 -7.59 -1.03
N LYS A 599 -26.60 -8.60 -0.18
CA LYS A 599 -27.10 -8.61 1.22
C LYS A 599 -26.27 -7.77 2.18
N LYS A 600 -24.98 -7.57 1.87
CA LYS A 600 -24.01 -6.88 2.73
C LYS A 600 -23.08 -5.98 1.94
N VAL A 601 -22.57 -4.95 2.58
CA VAL A 601 -21.57 -4.05 2.01
C VAL A 601 -20.57 -3.58 3.08
N ALA A 602 -19.32 -3.37 2.68
CA ALA A 602 -18.35 -2.71 3.54
C ALA A 602 -18.60 -1.20 3.57
N ILE A 603 -18.48 -0.59 4.74
CA ILE A 603 -18.52 0.87 4.92
C ILE A 603 -17.24 1.32 5.62
N LYS A 604 -16.74 2.48 5.21
CA LYS A 604 -15.61 3.16 5.84
C LYS A 604 -15.68 4.64 5.52
N CYS A 605 -14.97 5.47 6.26
CA CYS A 605 -14.84 6.89 5.91
C CYS A 605 -14.06 7.03 4.60
N ASP A 606 -14.59 7.76 3.64
CA ASP A 606 -14.00 8.11 2.32
C ASP A 606 -13.79 9.62 2.21
N LEU A 607 -13.64 10.31 3.35
CA LEU A 607 -13.54 11.77 3.46
C LEU A 607 -14.73 12.53 2.83
N CYS A 608 -15.90 11.90 2.77
CA CYS A 608 -17.05 12.44 2.03
C CYS A 608 -16.71 12.69 0.55
N ALA A 609 -15.99 11.77 -0.09
CA ALA A 609 -15.71 11.78 -1.52
C ALA A 609 -16.97 12.13 -2.34
N GLY A 610 -16.81 13.03 -3.32
CA GLY A 610 -17.91 13.58 -4.11
C GLY A 610 -18.61 14.80 -3.49
N TYR A 611 -18.31 15.15 -2.24
CA TYR A 611 -18.83 16.37 -1.59
C TYR A 611 -17.72 17.42 -1.40
N ASN A 612 -18.10 18.69 -1.40
CA ASN A 612 -17.18 19.80 -1.15
C ASN A 612 -16.83 20.02 0.34
N ASN A 613 -17.38 19.18 1.23
CA ASN A 613 -17.18 19.30 2.68
C ASN A 613 -17.28 17.94 3.38
N GLN A 614 -16.73 17.88 4.59
CA GLN A 614 -16.82 16.71 5.46
C GLN A 614 -17.92 16.89 6.50
N ALA A 615 -18.89 15.97 6.51
CA ALA A 615 -20.10 16.07 7.34
C ALA A 615 -19.78 16.17 8.84
N CYS A 616 -18.87 15.31 9.31
CA CYS A 616 -18.53 15.20 10.73
C CYS A 616 -17.84 16.46 11.27
N VAL A 617 -16.96 17.08 10.47
CA VAL A 617 -16.24 18.32 10.81
C VAL A 617 -17.22 19.49 10.82
N GLN A 618 -18.00 19.66 9.76
CA GLN A 618 -18.92 20.79 9.62
C GLN A 618 -20.06 20.77 10.64
N ALA A 619 -20.49 19.58 11.08
CA ALA A 619 -21.56 19.45 12.07
C ALA A 619 -21.10 19.71 13.51
N CYS A 620 -19.79 19.83 13.76
CA CYS A 620 -19.26 20.07 15.09
C CYS A 620 -19.55 21.52 15.55
N PRO A 621 -20.41 21.74 16.56
CA PRO A 621 -20.84 23.09 16.94
C PRO A 621 -19.74 23.90 17.63
N THR A 622 -18.74 23.23 18.19
CA THR A 622 -17.62 23.85 18.93
C THR A 622 -16.33 23.89 18.14
N GLY A 623 -16.32 23.34 16.92
CA GLY A 623 -15.09 23.16 16.13
C GLY A 623 -14.11 22.15 16.73
N ALA A 624 -14.55 21.28 17.65
CA ALA A 624 -13.71 20.27 18.28
C ALA A 624 -13.22 19.19 17.30
N ALA A 625 -14.01 18.83 16.28
CA ALA A 625 -13.67 17.80 15.31
C ALA A 625 -13.03 18.42 14.06
N PHE A 626 -11.82 17.99 13.70
CA PHE A 626 -11.07 18.46 12.54
C PHE A 626 -10.21 17.36 11.92
N ARG A 627 -9.75 17.57 10.70
CA ARG A 627 -8.80 16.67 10.02
C ARG A 627 -7.38 17.19 10.13
N ALA A 628 -6.46 16.27 10.27
CA ALA A 628 -5.05 16.58 10.38
C ALA A 628 -4.21 15.56 9.59
N GLN A 629 -3.14 16.06 8.97
CA GLN A 629 -2.08 15.22 8.43
C GLN A 629 -1.12 14.85 9.57
N PRO A 630 -0.99 13.55 9.91
CA PRO A 630 -0.21 13.13 11.07
C PRO A 630 1.23 13.67 11.08
N ALA A 631 1.93 13.60 9.95
CA ALA A 631 3.31 14.04 9.83
C ALA A 631 3.51 15.54 10.12
N GLN A 632 2.55 16.39 9.75
CA GLN A 632 2.62 17.84 9.98
C GLN A 632 2.10 18.23 11.35
N PHE A 633 1.03 17.56 11.80
CA PHE A 633 0.31 17.93 13.01
C PHE A 633 1.01 17.44 14.27
N PHE A 634 1.51 16.20 14.25
CA PHE A 634 2.32 15.70 15.35
C PHE A 634 3.77 16.15 15.20
N GLY A 635 4.29 16.38 13.98
CA GLY A 635 5.69 16.77 13.75
C GLY A 635 6.64 15.57 13.73
N SER A 636 7.94 15.83 13.58
CA SER A 636 8.94 14.76 13.76
C SER A 636 9.05 14.36 15.24
N THR A 637 9.44 13.11 15.51
CA THR A 637 9.72 12.61 16.87
C THR A 637 10.60 13.57 17.68
N GLU A 638 11.52 14.28 17.01
CA GLU A 638 12.43 15.26 17.62
C GLU A 638 11.75 16.61 17.92
N GLU A 639 10.86 17.10 17.05
CA GLU A 639 10.14 18.36 17.24
C GLU A 639 9.10 18.29 18.37
N ILE A 640 8.42 17.15 18.56
CA ILE A 640 7.49 16.92 19.67
C ILE A 640 8.21 17.00 21.01
N LEU A 641 9.42 16.45 21.07
CA LEU A 641 10.26 16.44 22.27
C LEU A 641 10.89 17.82 22.52
N GLN A 642 11.21 18.59 21.47
CA GLN A 642 11.81 19.92 21.61
C GLN A 642 10.80 21.04 21.87
N ARG A 643 9.57 20.96 21.36
CA ARG A 643 8.55 22.03 21.50
C ARG A 643 8.02 22.25 22.93
N ARG A 644 8.40 21.43 23.90
CA ARG A 644 8.10 21.63 25.33
C ARG A 644 9.29 22.09 26.17
N ALA A 645 10.46 22.30 25.54
CA ALA A 645 11.64 22.86 26.19
C ALA A 645 11.70 24.40 26.14
N GLN A 646 10.65 25.07 25.63
CA GLN A 646 10.49 26.52 25.63
C GLN A 646 9.28 26.96 26.45
#